data_AF-A0A1Z5KFM4-F1
#
_entry.id   AF-A0A1Z5KFM4-F1
#
_cell.length_a   1.000
_cell.length_b   1.000
_cell.length_c   1.000
_cell.angle_alpha   90.00
_cell.angle_beta   90.00
_cell.angle_gamma   90.00
#
_symmetry.space_group_name_H-M   'P 1'
#
loop_
_entity.id
_entity.type
_entity.pdbx_description
1 polymer ?
#
loop_
_entity_poly.entity_id
_entity_poly.type
_entity_poly.pdbx_seq_one_letter_code
_entity_poly.pdbx_strand_id
1 'polypeptide(L)'
;MQTHLDHGRSNHSFASSNVTITNENDQQLMVSFVQPSASYQIDTTDLWESSETLPEWMKDYFRWHKEARQSLFHNDNNHRLMIVSCLPKYIKCGGLADRLMTLPFLVRVAALSERVLLFQWGRPAPLEEFLLPPVGGVDWRLPPDWNGSGGERVTVQDEILTFASNHSIPSFRVKFQAHDHGQVYYDYTLLPDEPTFSQVFAECWRVFFTPAPPIAKRIQTYMNNNGLEVGKYPSTHLRALYNVEERDPRFLEQLTRHAVNCSLQFVEAEYPYLFFASDASYAQQVAGEYGTHRGYHVISPQHEQNPLHLDKAIQWRSRSPSEYYDAFVDLYVLSLGKCVSYGMGGYGKLASYMSQNASCALQHMTAISLSECRLTTTYTRARNTSSHVLTNDRIFPPPMRGLTSEEDGALLLLRAEVVHPKPQAIASTRIWNDSTQIPQWMKDYFNWHAEQRQRLSPENWNETRYIIMTCMESDEKCGGTSDRLRLLPAMVRVAANTNRLLLLYWERPAFLTEFLVPPVGGVNWVVPDWFHDILKANADRIHTLDRLVAYSQSNRTVIMSRIQISDHGSKYYKEQALQSGESEDALRQHYRDCWRSFFTPAPKVAKQIESEMKGFELIPYEYSSVHLRAQYGLEEHGRDPAKVYNWTVNSLNCISHLRPGGPFFFASDSAYAREVAVEYGKSRNTPVATRLHDKDPLHMDLKPSQPTSPSDYYAVFVDLYIISMGECLAYNMGGFGKWGLLLSGRNLTCTVRHWTAGVPKAAANKNGCTWQDGPTERQQLNRTLELPLFLPPMNIYKQS
;
A
#
# COMPACT_ATOMS: atom_id res chain seq x y z
N MET A 1 41.20 41.57 49.27
CA MET A 1 42.60 41.55 48.80
C MET A 1 42.60 41.06 47.36
N GLN A 2 43.20 41.85 46.48
CA GLN A 2 43.35 41.63 45.03
C GLN A 2 43.79 40.22 44.64
N THR A 3 43.34 39.75 43.47
CA THR A 3 44.23 39.45 42.35
C THR A 3 43.46 39.40 41.03
N HIS A 4 43.92 40.21 40.08
CA HIS A 4 43.56 40.23 38.67
C HIS A 4 44.13 39.00 37.94
N LEU A 5 43.51 38.59 36.82
CA LEU A 5 44.21 38.35 35.56
C LEU A 5 43.21 38.29 34.38
N ASP A 6 43.47 39.15 33.39
CA ASP A 6 42.91 39.23 32.05
C ASP A 6 43.23 37.99 31.18
N HIS A 7 42.41 37.72 30.15
CA HIS A 7 42.89 37.51 28.78
C HIS A 7 41.75 37.42 27.73
N GLY A 8 41.83 38.31 26.72
CA GLY A 8 41.82 37.96 25.29
C GLY A 8 40.50 37.63 24.60
N ARG A 9 39.86 38.65 23.98
CA ARG A 9 38.88 38.48 22.89
C ARG A 9 39.58 38.56 21.53
N SER A 10 39.50 37.51 20.72
CA SER A 10 39.81 37.52 19.29
C SER A 10 38.53 37.58 18.46
N ASN A 11 38.36 38.64 17.67
CA ASN A 11 37.34 38.74 16.63
C ASN A 11 37.85 38.06 15.35
N HIS A 12 37.14 37.05 14.85
CA HIS A 12 37.26 36.59 13.47
C HIS A 12 36.00 36.96 12.69
N SER A 13 36.17 37.89 11.75
CA SER A 13 35.21 38.22 10.70
C SER A 13 35.19 37.13 9.63
N PHE A 14 34.03 36.52 9.38
CA PHE A 14 33.82 35.70 8.19
C PHE A 14 33.30 36.59 7.05
N ALA A 15 34.09 36.65 5.97
CA ALA A 15 33.69 37.23 4.70
C ALA A 15 32.79 36.24 3.96
N SER A 16 31.64 36.72 3.50
CA SER A 16 30.70 36.01 2.63
C SER A 16 31.19 36.01 1.19
N SER A 17 31.48 34.83 0.64
CA SER A 17 31.64 34.63 -0.80
C SER A 17 30.28 34.32 -1.43
N ASN A 18 29.84 35.18 -2.35
CA ASN A 18 28.69 34.92 -3.22
C ASN A 18 29.06 33.82 -4.21
N VAL A 19 28.42 32.66 -4.10
CA VAL A 19 28.45 31.60 -5.11
C VAL A 19 27.12 31.62 -5.85
N THR A 20 27.16 32.10 -7.10
CA THR A 20 26.05 32.00 -8.04
C THR A 20 26.02 30.57 -8.57
N ILE A 21 25.03 29.76 -8.15
CA ILE A 21 24.82 28.41 -8.68
C ILE A 21 23.78 28.51 -9.81
N THR A 22 24.24 28.44 -11.05
CA THR A 22 23.42 28.09 -12.21
C THR A 22 23.72 26.63 -12.56
N ASN A 23 22.91 25.69 -12.07
CA ASN A 23 23.01 24.28 -12.45
C ASN A 23 21.88 23.94 -13.44
N GLU A 24 22.18 24.04 -14.74
CA GLU A 24 21.42 23.43 -15.85
C GLU A 24 21.82 21.96 -16.10
N ASN A 25 22.48 21.31 -15.13
CA ASN A 25 22.98 19.92 -15.24
C ASN A 25 22.24 18.95 -14.31
N ASP A 26 20.92 19.02 -14.23
CA ASP A 26 20.12 17.88 -13.76
C ASP A 26 20.16 16.80 -14.86
N GLN A 27 21.29 16.09 -14.90
CA GLN A 27 21.46 14.89 -15.71
C GLN A 27 20.40 13.88 -15.29
N GLN A 28 19.42 13.72 -16.16
CA GLN A 28 18.47 12.63 -16.23
C GLN A 28 19.21 11.30 -16.00
N LEU A 29 19.18 10.80 -14.75
CA LEU A 29 19.80 9.54 -14.36
C LEU A 29 19.10 8.42 -15.14
N MET A 30 19.78 7.94 -16.17
CA MET A 30 19.31 6.87 -17.04
C MET A 30 19.13 5.59 -16.20
N VAL A 31 17.89 5.13 -16.04
CA VAL A 31 17.58 3.81 -15.49
C VAL A 31 18.16 2.77 -16.45
N SER A 32 19.22 2.05 -16.01
CA SER A 32 19.83 1.01 -16.82
C SER A 32 19.20 -0.34 -16.48
N PHE A 33 18.58 -0.97 -17.47
CA PHE A 33 18.15 -2.37 -17.39
C PHE A 33 19.26 -3.29 -17.88
N VAL A 34 19.22 -4.55 -17.42
CA VAL A 34 20.12 -5.58 -17.95
C VAL A 34 19.93 -5.74 -19.46
N GLN A 35 21.03 -6.00 -20.16
CA GLN A 35 21.09 -6.16 -21.60
C GLN A 35 21.70 -7.53 -21.93
N PRO A 36 21.29 -8.19 -23.03
CA PRO A 36 21.96 -9.40 -23.49
C PRO A 36 23.42 -9.09 -23.88
N SER A 37 24.26 -10.11 -23.97
CA SER A 37 25.62 -9.92 -24.47
C SER A 37 25.60 -9.44 -25.92
N ALA A 38 26.66 -8.74 -26.33
CA ALA A 38 26.82 -8.30 -27.71
C ALA A 38 26.89 -9.48 -28.71
N SER A 39 27.16 -10.70 -28.24
CA SER A 39 27.17 -11.92 -29.05
C SER A 39 25.81 -12.62 -29.17
N TYR A 40 24.79 -12.18 -28.42
CA TYR A 40 23.46 -12.78 -28.46
C TYR A 40 22.83 -12.61 -29.86
N GLN A 41 22.45 -13.73 -30.48
CA GLN A 41 21.76 -13.71 -31.76
C GLN A 41 20.25 -13.65 -31.52
N ILE A 42 19.60 -12.61 -32.06
CA ILE A 42 18.14 -12.45 -31.97
C ILE A 42 17.48 -13.59 -32.75
N ASP A 43 16.68 -14.37 -32.04
CA ASP A 43 15.83 -15.41 -32.61
C ASP A 43 14.44 -14.81 -32.85
N THR A 44 14.14 -14.50 -34.11
CA THR A 44 12.85 -13.87 -34.50
C THR A 44 11.64 -14.77 -34.24
N THR A 45 11.84 -16.04 -33.86
CA THR A 45 10.75 -16.94 -33.45
C THR A 45 10.38 -16.80 -31.99
N ASP A 46 11.16 -16.06 -31.19
CA ASP A 46 10.83 -15.77 -29.80
C ASP A 46 9.55 -14.91 -29.70
N LEU A 47 8.65 -15.28 -28.80
CA LEU A 47 7.31 -14.70 -28.67
C LEU A 47 7.36 -13.20 -28.36
N TRP A 48 8.36 -12.74 -27.61
CA TRP A 48 8.51 -11.33 -27.26
C TRP A 48 9.01 -10.46 -28.42
N GLU A 49 9.72 -11.01 -29.40
CA GLU A 49 10.20 -10.24 -30.56
C GLU A 49 9.04 -9.75 -31.41
N SER A 50 8.01 -10.58 -31.56
CA SER A 50 6.76 -10.24 -32.26
C SER A 50 5.86 -9.25 -31.51
N SER A 51 6.16 -8.93 -30.25
CA SER A 51 5.27 -8.13 -29.43
C SER A 51 5.45 -6.63 -29.68
N GLU A 52 4.37 -5.96 -30.10
CA GLU A 52 4.32 -4.49 -30.22
C GLU A 52 4.03 -3.79 -28.89
N THR A 53 3.62 -4.54 -27.86
CA THR A 53 3.19 -3.99 -26.57
C THR A 53 4.27 -4.09 -25.50
N LEU A 54 5.23 -5.00 -25.63
CA LEU A 54 6.34 -5.08 -24.67
C LEU A 54 7.37 -3.96 -24.94
N PRO A 55 7.80 -3.20 -23.92
CA PRO A 55 8.85 -2.20 -24.09
C PRO A 55 10.20 -2.88 -24.35
N GLU A 56 11.13 -2.16 -24.99
CA GLU A 56 12.40 -2.75 -25.45
C GLU A 56 13.23 -3.32 -24.30
N TRP A 57 13.33 -2.61 -23.16
CA TRP A 57 14.06 -3.10 -21.99
C TRP A 57 13.56 -4.46 -21.49
N MET A 58 12.28 -4.76 -21.68
CA MET A 58 11.68 -6.02 -21.27
C MET A 58 12.03 -7.13 -22.26
N LYS A 59 12.08 -6.82 -23.56
CA LYS A 59 12.61 -7.73 -24.59
C LYS A 59 14.09 -8.02 -24.34
N ASP A 60 14.88 -7.00 -24.04
CA ASP A 60 16.30 -7.13 -23.66
C ASP A 60 16.47 -8.04 -22.45
N TYR A 61 15.64 -7.86 -21.42
CA TYR A 61 15.64 -8.74 -20.26
C TYR A 61 15.32 -10.20 -20.65
N PHE A 62 14.36 -10.44 -21.56
CA PHE A 62 14.04 -11.81 -22.00
C PHE A 62 15.15 -12.44 -22.83
N ARG A 63 15.80 -11.68 -23.72
CA ARG A 63 17.01 -12.11 -24.44
C ARG A 63 18.12 -12.47 -23.46
N TRP A 64 18.42 -11.58 -22.51
CA TRP A 64 19.41 -11.79 -21.47
C TRP A 64 19.06 -12.99 -20.57
N HIS A 65 17.78 -13.17 -20.23
CA HIS A 65 17.33 -14.30 -19.42
C HIS A 65 17.56 -15.62 -20.16
N LYS A 66 17.17 -15.71 -21.45
CA LYS A 66 17.42 -16.88 -22.30
C LYS A 66 18.92 -17.21 -22.39
N GLU A 67 19.77 -16.20 -22.55
CA GLU A 67 21.23 -16.35 -22.51
C GLU A 67 21.73 -16.85 -21.14
N ALA A 68 21.35 -16.17 -20.05
CA ALA A 68 21.77 -16.52 -18.69
C ALA A 68 21.28 -17.91 -18.28
N ARG A 69 20.15 -18.38 -18.81
CA ARG A 69 19.67 -19.75 -18.59
C ARG A 69 20.56 -20.81 -19.20
N GLN A 70 21.19 -20.55 -20.35
CA GLN A 70 22.11 -21.49 -20.99
C GLN A 70 23.37 -21.68 -20.14
N SER A 71 23.92 -20.59 -19.58
CA SER A 71 25.10 -20.66 -18.73
C SER A 71 24.84 -21.25 -17.34
N LEU A 72 23.62 -21.08 -16.80
CA LEU A 72 23.21 -21.68 -15.51
C LEU A 72 23.35 -23.21 -15.47
N PHE A 73 23.22 -23.91 -16.61
CA PHE A 73 23.43 -25.36 -16.67
C PHE A 73 24.89 -25.80 -16.59
N HIS A 74 25.83 -24.89 -16.80
CA HIS A 74 27.26 -25.20 -16.85
C HIS A 74 28.06 -24.65 -15.67
N ASN A 75 27.57 -23.62 -14.98
CA ASN A 75 28.30 -23.00 -13.87
C ASN A 75 27.37 -22.23 -12.91
N ASP A 76 27.11 -22.79 -11.73
CA ASP A 76 26.03 -22.32 -10.83
C ASP A 76 26.33 -21.00 -10.09
N ASN A 77 27.59 -20.54 -10.09
CA ASN A 77 28.06 -19.51 -9.16
C ASN A 77 28.01 -18.05 -9.66
N ASN A 78 27.78 -17.80 -10.95
CA ASN A 78 27.93 -16.45 -11.51
C ASN A 78 26.62 -15.68 -11.69
N HIS A 79 25.47 -16.34 -11.58
CA HIS A 79 24.18 -15.69 -11.81
C HIS A 79 23.49 -15.35 -10.51
N ARG A 80 22.91 -14.15 -10.46
CA ARG A 80 22.03 -13.78 -9.37
C ARG A 80 20.61 -14.23 -9.67
N LEU A 81 19.92 -14.78 -8.68
CA LEU A 81 18.59 -15.35 -8.86
C LEU A 81 17.53 -14.60 -8.05
N MET A 82 16.34 -14.52 -8.60
CA MET A 82 15.13 -14.13 -7.89
C MET A 82 14.09 -15.23 -8.07
N ILE A 83 13.76 -15.94 -6.98
CA ILE A 83 12.97 -17.17 -7.04
C ILE A 83 11.59 -16.95 -6.45
N VAL A 84 10.54 -16.90 -7.27
CA VAL A 84 9.15 -16.86 -6.80
C VAL A 84 8.81 -18.21 -6.20
N SER A 85 8.59 -18.29 -4.89
CA SER A 85 8.48 -19.57 -4.21
C SER A 85 7.17 -19.78 -3.46
N CYS A 86 6.59 -20.96 -3.65
CA CYS A 86 5.50 -21.49 -2.84
C CYS A 86 5.76 -22.96 -2.50
N LEU A 87 6.51 -23.19 -1.42
CA LEU A 87 6.95 -24.53 -1.05
C LEU A 87 5.91 -25.31 -0.21
N PRO A 88 5.93 -26.66 -0.23
CA PRO A 88 5.10 -27.53 0.61
C PRO A 88 5.12 -27.21 2.11
N LYS A 89 6.23 -26.66 2.60
CA LYS A 89 6.44 -26.26 4.00
C LYS A 89 5.76 -24.93 4.36
N TYR A 90 5.25 -24.16 3.38
CA TYR A 90 4.61 -22.89 3.65
C TYR A 90 3.17 -23.08 4.10
N ILE A 91 2.83 -22.46 5.23
CA ILE A 91 1.49 -22.49 5.84
C ILE A 91 0.43 -21.92 4.88
N LYS A 92 0.77 -20.86 4.14
CA LYS A 92 -0.11 -20.23 3.15
C LYS A 92 0.73 -19.64 2.01
N CYS A 93 0.22 -19.76 0.77
CA CYS A 93 0.83 -19.18 -0.43
C CYS A 93 -0.11 -18.24 -1.21
N GLY A 94 -1.33 -18.01 -0.74
CA GLY A 94 -2.32 -17.20 -1.49
C GLY A 94 -2.86 -17.93 -2.71
N GLY A 95 -3.88 -17.36 -3.34
CA GLY A 95 -4.53 -17.93 -4.52
C GLY A 95 -3.68 -17.80 -5.79
N LEU A 96 -4.26 -18.15 -6.93
CA LEU A 96 -3.58 -18.09 -8.24
C LEU A 96 -3.11 -16.66 -8.58
N ALA A 97 -4.02 -15.68 -8.42
CA ALA A 97 -3.72 -14.28 -8.66
C ALA A 97 -2.68 -13.69 -7.71
N ASP A 98 -2.69 -14.08 -6.43
CA ASP A 98 -1.68 -13.61 -5.47
C ASP A 98 -0.26 -14.02 -5.89
N ARG A 99 -0.13 -15.16 -6.57
CA ARG A 99 1.17 -15.74 -6.96
C ARG A 99 1.66 -15.29 -8.32
N LEU A 100 0.76 -15.14 -9.29
CA LEU A 100 1.12 -14.91 -10.70
C LEU A 100 0.77 -13.52 -11.21
N MET A 101 -0.16 -12.80 -10.58
CA MET A 101 -0.52 -11.46 -11.06
C MET A 101 0.58 -10.43 -10.78
N THR A 102 1.65 -10.80 -10.07
CA THR A 102 2.80 -9.92 -9.79
C THR A 102 3.84 -9.94 -10.91
N LEU A 103 3.59 -10.66 -12.01
CA LEU A 103 4.57 -10.97 -13.04
C LEU A 103 5.27 -9.73 -13.65
N PRO A 104 4.57 -8.68 -14.17
CA PRO A 104 5.28 -7.53 -14.75
C PRO A 104 6.15 -6.79 -13.73
N PHE A 105 5.68 -6.67 -12.49
CA PHE A 105 6.45 -6.11 -11.38
C PHE A 105 7.74 -6.91 -11.16
N LEU A 106 7.64 -8.23 -11.06
CA LEU A 106 8.80 -9.10 -10.85
C LEU A 106 9.77 -9.08 -12.03
N VAL A 107 9.28 -9.01 -13.27
CA VAL A 107 10.13 -8.86 -14.46
C VAL A 107 10.91 -7.55 -14.41
N ARG A 108 10.25 -6.42 -14.07
CA ARG A 108 10.92 -5.12 -13.93
C ARG A 108 12.01 -5.17 -12.87
N VAL A 109 11.70 -5.72 -11.69
CA VAL A 109 12.68 -5.84 -10.60
C VAL A 109 13.84 -6.75 -10.99
N ALA A 110 13.57 -7.88 -11.66
CA ALA A 110 14.60 -8.80 -12.13
C ALA A 110 15.54 -8.12 -13.12
N ALA A 111 14.99 -7.35 -14.06
CA ALA A 111 15.75 -6.61 -15.06
C ALA A 111 16.62 -5.51 -14.46
N LEU A 112 16.09 -4.75 -13.50
CA LEU A 112 16.82 -3.69 -12.79
C LEU A 112 17.92 -4.22 -11.87
N SER A 113 17.75 -5.43 -11.35
CA SER A 113 18.72 -6.05 -10.43
C SER A 113 19.63 -7.07 -11.12
N GLU A 114 19.51 -7.21 -12.44
CA GLU A 114 20.28 -8.17 -13.23
C GLU A 114 20.20 -9.59 -12.61
N ARG A 115 18.96 -10.04 -12.37
CA ARG A 115 18.64 -11.34 -11.75
C ARG A 115 17.80 -12.20 -12.68
N VAL A 116 18.09 -13.50 -12.71
CA VAL A 116 17.28 -14.48 -13.42
C VAL A 116 16.03 -14.77 -12.58
N LEU A 117 14.86 -14.39 -13.11
CA LEU A 117 13.56 -14.71 -12.49
C LEU A 117 13.21 -16.18 -12.74
N LEU A 118 13.03 -16.93 -11.66
CA LEU A 118 12.67 -18.35 -11.68
C LEU A 118 11.46 -18.61 -10.77
N PHE A 119 10.72 -19.70 -11.02
CA PHE A 119 9.60 -20.11 -10.17
C PHE A 119 9.90 -21.46 -9.50
N GLN A 120 9.61 -21.52 -8.20
CA GLN A 120 9.68 -22.73 -7.39
C GLN A 120 8.34 -22.93 -6.66
N TRP A 121 7.40 -23.52 -7.36
CA TRP A 121 6.05 -23.77 -6.86
C TRP A 121 5.93 -25.25 -6.50
N GLY A 122 5.42 -25.58 -5.33
CA GLY A 122 5.22 -26.98 -4.90
C GLY A 122 3.95 -27.22 -4.10
N ARG A 123 3.06 -26.23 -3.97
CA ARG A 123 1.75 -26.41 -3.31
C ARG A 123 0.62 -25.88 -4.20
N PRO A 124 -0.41 -26.67 -4.54
CA PRO A 124 -0.63 -28.06 -4.13
C PRO A 124 0.25 -29.07 -4.87
N ALA A 125 0.79 -28.69 -6.02
CA ALA A 125 1.69 -29.48 -6.86
C ALA A 125 2.72 -28.53 -7.54
N PRO A 126 3.73 -29.06 -8.25
CA PRO A 126 4.60 -28.27 -9.10
C PRO A 126 3.83 -27.34 -10.06
N LEU A 127 4.37 -26.17 -10.40
CA LEU A 127 3.69 -25.26 -11.35
C LEU A 127 3.55 -25.91 -12.72
N GLU A 128 4.52 -26.75 -13.07
CA GLU A 128 4.64 -27.53 -14.30
C GLU A 128 3.47 -28.49 -14.53
N GLU A 129 2.76 -28.88 -13.46
CA GLU A 129 1.52 -29.65 -13.56
C GLU A 129 0.37 -28.84 -14.17
N PHE A 130 0.48 -27.50 -14.13
CA PHE A 130 -0.57 -26.58 -14.53
C PHE A 130 -0.17 -25.67 -15.70
N LEU A 131 1.05 -25.12 -15.66
CA LEU A 131 1.60 -24.17 -16.62
C LEU A 131 3.03 -24.58 -16.97
N LEU A 132 3.37 -24.46 -18.25
CA LEU A 132 4.71 -24.72 -18.78
C LEU A 132 5.26 -23.46 -19.46
N PRO A 133 6.59 -23.32 -19.58
CA PRO A 133 7.17 -22.36 -20.50
C PRO A 133 6.72 -22.67 -21.93
N PRO A 134 6.28 -21.68 -22.73
CA PRO A 134 5.99 -21.90 -24.14
C PRO A 134 7.26 -21.99 -24.99
N VAL A 135 7.17 -22.64 -26.15
CA VAL A 135 8.22 -22.55 -27.19
C VAL A 135 8.34 -21.10 -27.65
N GLY A 136 9.58 -20.60 -27.75
CA GLY A 136 9.87 -19.18 -27.98
C GLY A 136 9.59 -18.28 -26.75
N GLY A 137 9.27 -18.87 -25.60
CA GLY A 137 9.03 -18.16 -24.33
C GLY A 137 10.23 -18.20 -23.39
N VAL A 138 10.01 -17.68 -22.18
CA VAL A 138 11.01 -17.64 -21.11
C VAL A 138 10.97 -18.95 -20.32
N ASP A 139 12.08 -19.68 -20.26
CA ASP A 139 12.21 -20.86 -19.39
C ASP A 139 12.47 -20.47 -17.93
N TRP A 140 11.39 -20.26 -17.21
CA TRP A 140 11.39 -19.87 -15.80
C TRP A 140 11.62 -21.02 -14.82
N ARG A 141 11.74 -22.26 -15.30
CA ARG A 141 11.87 -23.44 -14.42
C ARG A 141 13.20 -23.43 -13.70
N LEU A 142 13.18 -23.85 -12.45
CA LEU A 142 14.40 -24.07 -11.68
C LEU A 142 15.11 -25.34 -12.20
N PRO A 143 16.45 -25.34 -12.37
CA PRO A 143 17.18 -26.54 -12.75
C PRO A 143 16.91 -27.70 -11.78
N PRO A 144 16.71 -28.96 -12.24
CA PRO A 144 16.36 -30.09 -11.39
C PRO A 144 17.40 -30.41 -10.30
N ASP A 145 18.66 -30.11 -10.58
CA ASP A 145 19.84 -30.31 -9.75
C ASP A 145 20.15 -29.12 -8.82
N TRP A 146 19.34 -28.06 -8.89
CA TRP A 146 19.49 -26.90 -8.01
C TRP A 146 19.23 -27.30 -6.55
N ASN A 147 20.33 -27.51 -5.82
CA ASN A 147 20.33 -27.82 -4.38
C ASN A 147 20.24 -26.57 -3.49
N GLY A 148 20.14 -25.38 -4.09
CA GLY A 148 20.12 -24.10 -3.39
C GLY A 148 18.88 -23.92 -2.52
N SER A 149 18.96 -24.41 -1.27
CA SER A 149 17.95 -24.24 -0.23
C SER A 149 17.95 -22.83 0.40
N GLY A 150 18.90 -21.97 0.02
CA GLY A 150 19.50 -20.94 0.87
C GLY A 150 19.11 -19.46 0.65
N GLY A 151 18.20 -19.12 -0.26
CA GLY A 151 17.79 -17.71 -0.42
C GLY A 151 16.91 -17.22 0.75
N GLU A 152 17.18 -16.03 1.28
CA GLU A 152 16.30 -15.38 2.25
C GLU A 152 14.91 -15.16 1.66
N ARG A 153 13.86 -15.29 2.48
CA ARG A 153 12.49 -15.18 2.02
C ARG A 153 11.98 -13.76 2.26
N VAL A 154 11.68 -13.06 1.17
CA VAL A 154 11.07 -11.73 1.18
C VAL A 154 9.59 -11.83 0.85
N THR A 155 8.75 -11.08 1.58
CA THR A 155 7.29 -11.21 1.46
C THR A 155 6.56 -9.92 1.13
N VAL A 156 7.20 -8.77 1.36
CA VAL A 156 6.62 -7.46 1.04
C VAL A 156 7.39 -6.79 -0.10
N GLN A 157 6.73 -5.87 -0.80
CA GLN A 157 7.27 -5.19 -1.98
C GLN A 157 8.64 -4.55 -1.69
N ASP A 158 8.76 -3.86 -0.56
CA ASP A 158 9.98 -3.11 -0.30
C ASP A 158 11.15 -4.00 0.09
N GLU A 159 10.91 -5.17 0.70
CA GLU A 159 11.95 -6.18 0.90
C GLU A 159 12.44 -6.72 -0.45
N ILE A 160 11.53 -6.96 -1.39
CA ILE A 160 11.90 -7.40 -2.75
C ILE A 160 12.82 -6.37 -3.41
N LEU A 161 12.43 -5.09 -3.39
CA LEU A 161 13.25 -4.01 -3.94
C LEU A 161 14.60 -3.87 -3.22
N THR A 162 14.62 -4.11 -1.91
CA THR A 162 15.86 -4.11 -1.13
C THR A 162 16.83 -5.18 -1.59
N PHE A 163 16.36 -6.42 -1.61
CA PHE A 163 17.19 -7.56 -1.94
C PHE A 163 17.61 -7.53 -3.40
N ALA A 164 16.73 -7.03 -4.27
CA ALA A 164 17.04 -6.74 -5.65
C ALA A 164 18.18 -5.73 -5.78
N SER A 165 18.13 -4.60 -5.06
CA SER A 165 19.17 -3.56 -5.10
C SER A 165 20.51 -3.98 -4.49
N ASN A 166 20.53 -5.03 -3.67
CA ASN A 166 21.76 -5.51 -3.04
C ASN A 166 22.44 -6.59 -3.90
N HIS A 167 23.43 -6.19 -4.67
CA HIS A 167 24.20 -7.08 -5.54
C HIS A 167 25.04 -8.13 -4.80
N SER A 168 25.28 -8.01 -3.49
CA SER A 168 26.01 -9.02 -2.71
C SER A 168 25.16 -10.25 -2.37
N ILE A 169 23.84 -10.16 -2.55
CA ILE A 169 22.92 -11.28 -2.30
C ILE A 169 22.84 -12.11 -3.59
N PRO A 170 23.41 -13.32 -3.66
CA PRO A 170 23.39 -14.10 -4.90
C PRO A 170 21.97 -14.54 -5.25
N SER A 171 21.16 -14.97 -4.28
CA SER A 171 19.78 -15.37 -4.54
C SER A 171 18.85 -15.04 -3.37
N PHE A 172 17.59 -14.78 -3.67
CA PHE A 172 16.54 -14.65 -2.67
C PHE A 172 15.21 -15.19 -3.19
N ARG A 173 14.32 -15.51 -2.25
CA ARG A 173 13.01 -16.11 -2.50
C ARG A 173 11.90 -15.11 -2.29
N VAL A 174 11.09 -14.89 -3.32
CA VAL A 174 9.95 -13.99 -3.28
C VAL A 174 8.68 -14.76 -2.95
N LYS A 175 7.94 -14.28 -1.96
CA LYS A 175 6.54 -14.66 -1.72
C LYS A 175 5.72 -13.38 -1.52
N PHE A 176 5.49 -12.68 -2.63
CA PHE A 176 4.80 -11.40 -2.62
C PHE A 176 3.28 -11.57 -2.60
N GLN A 177 2.59 -10.86 -1.70
CA GLN A 177 1.13 -10.81 -1.64
C GLN A 177 0.70 -9.37 -1.35
N ALA A 178 0.27 -8.65 -2.38
CA ALA A 178 -0.25 -7.30 -2.27
C ALA A 178 -1.57 -7.16 -3.03
N HIS A 179 -2.43 -6.25 -2.59
CA HIS A 179 -3.74 -6.02 -3.21
C HIS A 179 -3.67 -5.45 -4.63
N ASP A 180 -2.63 -4.68 -4.92
CA ASP A 180 -2.34 -4.14 -6.24
C ASP A 180 -1.41 -5.05 -7.06
N HIS A 181 -0.85 -6.10 -6.44
CA HIS A 181 0.05 -7.06 -7.06
C HIS A 181 1.30 -6.40 -7.69
N GLY A 182 1.75 -5.26 -7.13
CA GLY A 182 2.90 -4.51 -7.65
C GLY A 182 2.59 -3.59 -8.83
N GLN A 183 1.31 -3.46 -9.18
CA GLN A 183 0.85 -2.53 -10.22
C GLN A 183 1.26 -1.09 -9.91
N VAL A 184 1.08 -0.63 -8.67
CA VAL A 184 1.36 0.78 -8.31
C VAL A 184 2.84 1.09 -8.51
N TYR A 185 3.74 0.19 -8.11
CA TYR A 185 5.17 0.38 -8.31
C TYR A 185 5.55 0.38 -9.78
N TYR A 186 5.02 -0.56 -10.57
CA TYR A 186 5.32 -0.64 -12.00
C TYR A 186 4.87 0.64 -12.71
N ASP A 187 3.62 1.05 -12.51
CA ASP A 187 3.04 2.24 -13.15
C ASP A 187 3.72 3.53 -12.70
N TYR A 188 4.15 3.61 -11.43
CA TYR A 188 4.87 4.76 -10.90
C TYR A 188 6.29 4.92 -11.45
N THR A 189 6.92 3.82 -11.90
CA THR A 189 8.31 3.82 -12.36
C THR A 189 8.44 3.80 -13.88
N LEU A 190 7.34 3.97 -14.62
CA LEU A 190 7.33 3.97 -16.08
C LEU A 190 8.32 5.00 -16.66
N LEU A 191 9.04 4.59 -17.70
CA LEU A 191 9.73 5.52 -18.58
C LEU A 191 8.72 6.26 -19.49
N PRO A 192 9.10 7.40 -20.09
CA PRO A 192 8.25 8.06 -21.08
C PRO A 192 7.82 7.08 -22.18
N ASP A 193 6.53 7.15 -22.54
CA ASP A 193 5.89 6.27 -23.54
C ASP A 193 5.86 4.77 -23.21
N GLU A 194 6.25 4.39 -21.99
CA GLU A 194 6.20 3.01 -21.55
C GLU A 194 4.75 2.55 -21.30
N PRO A 195 4.35 1.37 -21.77
CA PRO A 195 3.03 0.80 -21.52
C PRO A 195 2.83 0.49 -20.02
N THR A 196 1.62 0.71 -19.54
CA THR A 196 1.24 0.43 -18.14
C THR A 196 1.27 -1.06 -17.83
N PHE A 197 1.23 -1.38 -16.53
CA PHE A 197 1.18 -2.74 -16.00
C PHE A 197 0.08 -3.57 -16.66
N SER A 198 -1.13 -3.02 -16.79
CA SER A 198 -2.27 -3.74 -17.39
C SER A 198 -2.10 -3.92 -18.90
N GLN A 199 -1.41 -3.00 -19.59
CA GLN A 199 -1.16 -3.09 -21.02
C GLN A 199 -0.14 -4.20 -21.35
N VAL A 200 0.93 -4.35 -20.55
CA VAL A 200 1.95 -5.38 -20.78
C VAL A 200 1.56 -6.78 -20.28
N PHE A 201 0.60 -6.89 -19.36
CA PHE A 201 0.36 -8.13 -18.63
C PHE A 201 0.07 -9.34 -19.53
N ALA A 202 -0.82 -9.19 -20.51
CA ALA A 202 -1.23 -10.29 -21.40
C ALA A 202 -0.03 -10.85 -22.21
N GLU A 203 0.85 -9.96 -22.67
CA GLU A 203 2.06 -10.35 -23.41
C GLU A 203 3.10 -10.98 -22.48
N CYS A 204 3.31 -10.43 -21.29
CA CYS A 204 4.15 -11.06 -20.26
C CYS A 204 3.65 -12.47 -19.92
N TRP A 205 2.34 -12.65 -19.75
CA TRP A 205 1.75 -13.96 -19.50
C TRP A 205 2.03 -14.93 -20.65
N ARG A 206 1.82 -14.51 -21.91
CA ARG A 206 2.08 -15.31 -23.10
C ARG A 206 3.54 -15.73 -23.23
N VAL A 207 4.47 -14.88 -22.82
CA VAL A 207 5.92 -15.18 -22.84
C VAL A 207 6.31 -16.19 -21.77
N PHE A 208 5.70 -16.13 -20.59
CA PHE A 208 6.04 -17.03 -19.48
C PHE A 208 5.26 -18.34 -19.48
N PHE A 209 3.99 -18.33 -19.86
CA PHE A 209 3.08 -19.43 -19.54
C PHE A 209 2.25 -19.89 -20.74
N THR A 210 2.20 -21.20 -20.91
CA THR A 210 1.19 -21.93 -21.68
C THR A 210 0.58 -23.02 -20.78
N PRO A 211 -0.71 -23.35 -20.89
CA PRO A 211 -1.29 -24.41 -20.07
C PRO A 211 -0.62 -25.76 -20.35
N ALA A 212 -0.45 -26.56 -19.29
CA ALA A 212 0.02 -27.94 -19.43
C ALA A 212 -0.93 -28.75 -20.35
N PRO A 213 -0.44 -29.75 -21.11
CA PRO A 213 -1.24 -30.46 -22.11
C PRO A 213 -2.59 -31.01 -21.60
N PRO A 214 -2.70 -31.59 -20.38
CA PRO A 214 -3.99 -32.03 -19.84
C PRO A 214 -5.00 -30.89 -19.69
N ILE A 215 -4.54 -29.70 -19.26
CA ILE A 215 -5.37 -28.51 -19.07
C ILE A 215 -5.73 -27.88 -20.41
N ALA A 216 -4.76 -27.74 -21.31
CA ALA A 216 -5.00 -27.25 -22.67
C ALA A 216 -6.07 -28.09 -23.39
N LYS A 217 -5.99 -29.43 -23.28
CA LYS A 217 -6.99 -30.35 -23.82
C LYS A 217 -8.38 -30.15 -23.19
N ARG A 218 -8.45 -29.95 -21.87
CA ARG A 218 -9.72 -29.66 -21.17
C ARG A 218 -10.32 -28.34 -21.62
N ILE A 219 -9.52 -27.28 -21.76
CA ILE A 219 -9.98 -25.97 -22.26
C ILE A 219 -10.57 -26.13 -23.66
N GLN A 220 -9.85 -26.75 -24.60
CA GLN A 220 -10.33 -26.96 -25.96
C GLN A 220 -11.62 -27.78 -25.99
N THR A 221 -11.66 -28.89 -25.24
CA THR A 221 -12.85 -29.76 -25.16
C THR A 221 -14.04 -28.99 -24.58
N TYR A 222 -13.82 -28.20 -23.53
CA TYR A 222 -14.85 -27.39 -22.90
C TYR A 222 -15.40 -26.33 -23.85
N MET A 223 -14.53 -25.60 -24.56
CA MET A 223 -14.96 -24.59 -25.54
C MET A 223 -15.74 -25.22 -26.68
N ASN A 224 -15.23 -26.30 -27.28
CA ASN A 224 -15.87 -27.01 -28.39
C ASN A 224 -17.25 -27.56 -27.99
N ASN A 225 -17.35 -28.21 -26.82
CA ASN A 225 -18.60 -28.81 -26.35
C ASN A 225 -19.69 -27.79 -26.02
N ASN A 226 -19.31 -26.55 -25.69
CA ASN A 226 -20.23 -25.48 -25.33
C ASN A 226 -20.40 -24.42 -26.43
N GLY A 227 -19.82 -24.62 -27.62
CA GLY A 227 -19.90 -23.66 -28.73
C GLY A 227 -19.27 -22.31 -28.42
N LEU A 228 -18.28 -22.26 -27.53
CA LEU A 228 -17.56 -21.03 -27.20
C LEU A 228 -16.46 -20.78 -28.23
N GLU A 229 -16.45 -19.58 -28.81
CA GLU A 229 -15.41 -19.11 -29.72
C GLU A 229 -14.60 -17.99 -29.06
N VAL A 230 -13.27 -18.02 -29.22
CA VAL A 230 -12.37 -17.02 -28.63
C VAL A 230 -12.78 -15.61 -29.09
N GLY A 231 -12.95 -14.70 -28.14
CA GLY A 231 -13.31 -13.30 -28.39
C GLY A 231 -14.76 -13.07 -28.83
N LYS A 232 -15.65 -14.07 -28.75
CA LYS A 232 -17.06 -13.95 -29.18
C LYS A 232 -18.09 -13.92 -28.06
N TYR A 233 -17.72 -14.31 -26.84
CA TYR A 233 -18.61 -14.32 -25.68
C TYR A 233 -18.08 -13.42 -24.56
N PRO A 234 -18.93 -12.68 -23.82
CA PRO A 234 -18.53 -12.12 -22.53
C PRO A 234 -18.33 -13.21 -21.49
N SER A 235 -17.48 -12.94 -20.51
CA SER A 235 -17.17 -13.85 -19.41
C SER A 235 -17.34 -13.13 -18.07
N THR A 236 -17.82 -13.86 -17.06
CA THR A 236 -18.11 -13.32 -15.73
C THR A 236 -17.51 -14.19 -14.66
N HIS A 237 -16.72 -13.60 -13.77
CA HIS A 237 -16.27 -14.24 -12.55
C HIS A 237 -16.93 -13.65 -11.31
N LEU A 238 -17.58 -14.48 -10.50
CA LEU A 238 -18.10 -14.10 -9.19
C LEU A 238 -17.37 -14.85 -8.07
N ARG A 239 -16.69 -14.10 -7.20
CA ARG A 239 -16.18 -14.61 -5.93
C ARG A 239 -17.29 -14.58 -4.87
N ALA A 240 -18.10 -15.64 -4.82
CA ALA A 240 -19.22 -15.82 -3.92
C ALA A 240 -18.78 -16.06 -2.46
N LEU A 241 -17.75 -16.88 -2.24
CA LEU A 241 -17.35 -17.37 -0.91
C LEU A 241 -16.05 -16.69 -0.44
N TYR A 242 -16.01 -15.36 -0.51
CA TYR A 242 -14.88 -14.60 0.01
C TYR A 242 -14.90 -14.57 1.55
N ASN A 243 -13.85 -15.12 2.17
CA ASN A 243 -13.67 -15.24 3.64
C ASN A 243 -14.80 -15.94 4.40
N VAL A 244 -15.71 -16.64 3.71
CA VAL A 244 -16.78 -17.44 4.29
C VAL A 244 -16.82 -18.81 3.61
N GLU A 245 -17.34 -19.82 4.30
CA GLU A 245 -17.60 -21.14 3.72
C GLU A 245 -18.98 -21.20 3.06
N GLU A 246 -19.95 -20.45 3.62
CA GLU A 246 -21.32 -20.36 3.12
C GLU A 246 -21.80 -18.91 3.18
N ARG A 247 -22.84 -18.59 2.41
CA ARG A 247 -23.44 -17.25 2.33
C ARG A 247 -24.95 -17.40 2.20
N ASP A 248 -25.71 -16.44 2.74
CA ASP A 248 -27.18 -16.43 2.60
C ASP A 248 -27.56 -16.57 1.10
N PRO A 249 -28.39 -17.57 0.74
CA PRO A 249 -28.73 -17.83 -0.66
C PRO A 249 -29.37 -16.64 -1.37
N ARG A 250 -30.22 -15.85 -0.70
CA ARG A 250 -30.88 -14.69 -1.31
C ARG A 250 -29.87 -13.59 -1.61
N PHE A 251 -28.92 -13.36 -0.70
CA PHE A 251 -27.85 -12.43 -0.95
C PHE A 251 -26.96 -12.92 -2.11
N LEU A 252 -26.61 -14.20 -2.14
CA LEU A 252 -25.81 -14.76 -3.23
C LEU A 252 -26.54 -14.69 -4.58
N GLU A 253 -27.85 -14.89 -4.59
CA GLU A 253 -28.71 -14.74 -5.76
C GLU A 253 -28.68 -13.29 -6.29
N GLN A 254 -28.79 -12.29 -5.40
CA GLN A 254 -28.68 -10.88 -5.77
C GLN A 254 -27.32 -10.55 -6.40
N LEU A 255 -26.22 -11.01 -5.79
CA LEU A 255 -24.87 -10.82 -6.32
C LEU A 255 -24.71 -11.46 -7.71
N THR A 256 -25.24 -12.68 -7.86
CA THR A 256 -25.19 -13.44 -9.11
C THR A 256 -25.97 -12.73 -10.22
N ARG A 257 -27.20 -12.30 -9.94
CA ARG A 257 -28.03 -11.55 -10.89
C ARG A 257 -27.37 -10.24 -11.32
N HIS A 258 -26.77 -9.52 -10.38
CA HIS A 258 -26.02 -8.30 -10.68
C HIS A 258 -24.82 -8.57 -11.60
N ALA A 259 -24.02 -9.59 -11.27
CA ALA A 259 -22.85 -9.97 -12.07
C ALA A 259 -23.25 -10.37 -13.51
N VAL A 260 -24.32 -11.15 -13.68
CA VAL A 260 -24.87 -11.52 -14.99
C VAL A 260 -25.36 -10.27 -15.74
N ASN A 261 -26.14 -9.40 -15.10
CA ASN A 261 -26.66 -8.18 -15.72
C ASN A 261 -25.55 -7.24 -16.22
N CYS A 262 -24.43 -7.13 -15.49
CA CYS A 262 -23.30 -6.35 -15.94
C CYS A 262 -22.72 -6.89 -17.25
N SER A 263 -22.62 -8.20 -17.39
CA SER A 263 -22.02 -8.84 -18.56
C SER A 263 -22.97 -8.94 -19.75
N LEU A 264 -24.28 -9.03 -19.51
CA LEU A 264 -25.30 -9.05 -20.56
C LEU A 264 -25.29 -7.78 -21.44
N GLN A 265 -24.73 -6.67 -20.93
CA GLN A 265 -24.55 -5.44 -21.71
C GLN A 265 -23.59 -5.60 -22.89
N PHE A 266 -22.80 -6.67 -22.91
CA PHE A 266 -21.77 -6.95 -23.92
C PHE A 266 -22.05 -8.21 -24.73
N VAL A 267 -23.22 -8.83 -24.53
CA VAL A 267 -23.66 -9.95 -25.37
C VAL A 267 -24.13 -9.39 -26.71
N GLU A 268 -23.63 -9.96 -27.79
CA GLU A 268 -24.06 -9.63 -29.14
C GLU A 268 -25.26 -10.51 -29.54
N ALA A 269 -26.17 -9.96 -30.34
CA ALA A 269 -27.34 -10.71 -30.80
C ALA A 269 -26.99 -12.00 -31.58
N GLU A 270 -25.83 -12.01 -32.25
CA GLU A 270 -25.32 -13.16 -33.01
C GLU A 270 -24.72 -14.26 -32.11
N TYR A 271 -24.27 -13.92 -30.90
CA TYR A 271 -23.61 -14.84 -29.97
C TYR A 271 -24.25 -14.74 -28.58
N PRO A 272 -25.40 -15.40 -28.34
CA PRO A 272 -26.19 -15.27 -27.10
C PRO A 272 -25.59 -16.03 -25.90
N TYR A 273 -24.28 -16.27 -25.91
CA TYR A 273 -23.56 -17.05 -24.91
C TYR A 273 -22.86 -16.14 -23.88
N LEU A 274 -22.98 -16.47 -22.61
CA LEU A 274 -22.23 -15.85 -21.52
C LEU A 274 -21.49 -16.95 -20.75
N PHE A 275 -20.17 -16.85 -20.59
CA PHE A 275 -19.45 -17.74 -19.69
C PHE A 275 -19.52 -17.21 -18.24
N PHE A 276 -19.84 -18.07 -17.28
CA PHE A 276 -19.92 -17.70 -15.86
C PHE A 276 -19.12 -18.69 -15.00
N ALA A 277 -18.19 -18.17 -14.19
CA ALA A 277 -17.40 -18.94 -13.25
C ALA A 277 -17.57 -18.38 -11.82
N SER A 278 -17.69 -19.27 -10.84
CA SER A 278 -17.78 -18.89 -9.43
C SER A 278 -17.21 -19.96 -8.51
N ASP A 279 -16.79 -19.56 -7.31
CA ASP A 279 -16.39 -20.49 -6.26
C ASP A 279 -17.56 -21.12 -5.49
N ALA A 280 -18.80 -20.83 -5.91
CA ALA A 280 -20.02 -21.47 -5.39
C ALA A 280 -20.82 -22.10 -6.53
N SER A 281 -21.09 -23.40 -6.46
CA SER A 281 -21.96 -24.10 -7.41
C SER A 281 -23.38 -23.54 -7.44
N TYR A 282 -23.90 -23.10 -6.28
CA TYR A 282 -25.21 -22.44 -6.20
C TYR A 282 -25.26 -21.15 -7.04
N ALA A 283 -24.18 -20.35 -7.05
CA ALA A 283 -24.11 -19.14 -7.88
C ALA A 283 -24.09 -19.48 -9.38
N GLN A 284 -23.41 -20.57 -9.75
CA GLN A 284 -23.39 -21.08 -11.13
C GLN A 284 -24.78 -21.51 -11.60
N GLN A 285 -25.53 -22.22 -10.75
CA GLN A 285 -26.91 -22.61 -11.02
C GLN A 285 -27.82 -21.38 -11.20
N VAL A 286 -27.77 -20.43 -10.25
CA VAL A 286 -28.58 -19.20 -10.31
C VAL A 286 -28.26 -18.39 -11.58
N ALA A 287 -26.99 -18.33 -11.99
CA ALA A 287 -26.60 -17.64 -13.22
C ALA A 287 -27.23 -18.30 -14.46
N GLY A 288 -27.24 -19.64 -14.53
CA GLY A 288 -27.90 -20.41 -15.58
C GLY A 288 -29.41 -20.15 -15.68
N GLU A 289 -30.10 -20.25 -14.55
CA GLU A 289 -31.55 -20.04 -14.46
C GLU A 289 -31.92 -18.58 -14.80
N TYR A 290 -31.20 -17.62 -14.23
CA TYR A 290 -31.45 -16.20 -14.48
C TYR A 290 -31.14 -15.80 -15.92
N GLY A 291 -30.06 -16.32 -16.50
CA GLY A 291 -29.73 -16.15 -17.92
C GLY A 291 -30.83 -16.64 -18.84
N THR A 292 -31.31 -17.86 -18.60
CA THR A 292 -32.42 -18.47 -19.37
C THR A 292 -33.69 -17.61 -19.28
N HIS A 293 -34.02 -17.11 -18.09
CA HIS A 293 -35.16 -16.21 -17.89
C HIS A 293 -35.01 -14.88 -18.66
N ARG A 294 -33.77 -14.43 -18.90
CA ARG A 294 -33.45 -13.22 -19.67
C ARG A 294 -33.27 -13.47 -21.17
N GLY A 295 -33.41 -14.71 -21.63
CA GLY A 295 -33.25 -15.09 -23.04
C GLY A 295 -31.80 -15.29 -23.48
N TYR A 296 -30.88 -15.57 -22.56
CA TYR A 296 -29.46 -15.80 -22.83
C TYR A 296 -29.00 -17.17 -22.36
N HIS A 297 -28.03 -17.76 -23.06
CA HIS A 297 -27.43 -19.03 -22.69
C HIS A 297 -26.20 -18.81 -21.81
N VAL A 298 -26.38 -18.94 -20.49
CA VAL A 298 -25.28 -18.84 -19.54
C VAL A 298 -24.62 -20.21 -19.38
N ILE A 299 -23.40 -20.33 -19.90
CA ILE A 299 -22.55 -21.51 -19.82
C ILE A 299 -21.72 -21.38 -18.55
N SER A 300 -21.90 -22.34 -17.65
CA SER A 300 -21.08 -22.48 -16.45
C SER A 300 -20.55 -23.90 -16.36
N PRO A 301 -19.34 -24.12 -15.86
CA PRO A 301 -18.91 -25.43 -15.42
C PRO A 301 -19.94 -25.98 -14.42
N GLN A 302 -20.40 -27.21 -14.66
CA GLN A 302 -21.28 -27.93 -13.74
C GLN A 302 -20.41 -28.81 -12.86
N HIS A 303 -20.04 -28.30 -11.69
CA HIS A 303 -19.29 -29.07 -10.72
C HIS A 303 -20.26 -29.66 -9.68
N GLU A 304 -20.12 -30.95 -9.39
CA GLU A 304 -20.83 -31.58 -8.28
C GLU A 304 -20.43 -30.97 -6.92
N GLN A 305 -19.25 -30.36 -6.83
CA GLN A 305 -18.70 -29.73 -5.63
C GLN A 305 -18.16 -28.34 -5.96
N ASN A 306 -18.05 -27.46 -4.95
CA ASN A 306 -17.44 -26.15 -5.14
C ASN A 306 -15.99 -26.28 -5.68
N PRO A 307 -15.59 -25.45 -6.65
CA PRO A 307 -14.23 -25.47 -7.18
C PRO A 307 -13.16 -25.34 -6.09
N LEU A 308 -12.09 -26.14 -6.22
CA LEU A 308 -11.02 -26.12 -5.24
C LEU A 308 -10.17 -24.86 -5.35
N HIS A 309 -9.92 -24.24 -4.19
CA HIS A 309 -8.95 -23.17 -4.08
C HIS A 309 -7.56 -23.69 -3.74
N LEU A 310 -6.57 -23.20 -4.52
CA LEU A 310 -5.14 -23.48 -4.30
C LEU A 310 -4.65 -23.09 -2.89
N ASP A 311 -5.32 -22.15 -2.22
CA ASP A 311 -4.93 -21.63 -0.90
C ASP A 311 -5.79 -22.11 0.26
N LYS A 312 -7.02 -22.57 0.01
CA LYS A 312 -7.96 -23.02 1.06
C LYS A 312 -7.99 -24.53 1.27
N ALA A 313 -7.46 -25.33 0.33
CA ALA A 313 -7.45 -26.78 0.49
C ALA A 313 -6.54 -27.22 1.65
N ILE A 314 -7.13 -27.55 2.81
CA ILE A 314 -6.42 -28.02 4.01
C ILE A 314 -5.72 -29.36 3.72
N GLN A 315 -6.43 -30.26 3.03
CA GLN A 315 -5.97 -31.59 2.66
C GLN A 315 -5.28 -31.63 1.29
N TRP A 316 -4.66 -30.53 0.85
CA TRP A 316 -4.06 -30.45 -0.49
C TRP A 316 -3.02 -31.55 -0.76
N ARG A 317 -2.35 -32.08 0.28
CA ARG A 317 -1.35 -33.16 0.14
C ARG A 317 -1.93 -34.51 -0.24
N SER A 318 -3.20 -34.76 0.09
CA SER A 318 -3.88 -36.02 -0.27
C SER A 318 -4.69 -35.90 -1.56
N ARG A 319 -4.70 -34.72 -2.19
CA ARG A 319 -5.40 -34.47 -3.44
C ARG A 319 -4.45 -34.61 -4.62
N SER A 320 -4.98 -35.15 -5.71
CA SER A 320 -4.25 -35.22 -6.97
C SER A 320 -4.16 -33.82 -7.61
N PRO A 321 -3.07 -33.49 -8.34
CA PRO A 321 -2.99 -32.23 -9.08
C PRO A 321 -4.18 -32.00 -10.02
N SER A 322 -4.71 -33.07 -10.62
CA SER A 322 -5.85 -33.02 -11.54
C SER A 322 -7.15 -32.50 -10.93
N GLU A 323 -7.32 -32.56 -9.61
CA GLU A 323 -8.48 -31.97 -8.92
C GLU A 323 -8.45 -30.42 -8.95
N TYR A 324 -7.29 -29.82 -9.23
CA TYR A 324 -7.15 -28.36 -9.33
C TYR A 324 -7.22 -27.85 -10.77
N TYR A 325 -7.33 -28.73 -11.78
CA TYR A 325 -7.32 -28.33 -13.19
C TYR A 325 -8.45 -27.38 -13.55
N ASP A 326 -9.62 -27.55 -12.94
CA ASP A 326 -10.80 -26.73 -13.24
C ASP A 326 -10.55 -25.25 -12.89
N ALA A 327 -9.76 -24.97 -11.84
CA ALA A 327 -9.35 -23.61 -11.50
C ALA A 327 -8.43 -22.95 -12.55
N PHE A 328 -7.77 -23.73 -13.41
CA PHE A 328 -7.00 -23.18 -14.54
C PHE A 328 -7.85 -23.16 -15.81
N VAL A 329 -8.72 -24.16 -16.03
CA VAL A 329 -9.67 -24.17 -17.15
C VAL A 329 -10.56 -22.93 -17.09
N ASP A 330 -11.17 -22.66 -15.94
CA ASP A 330 -12.03 -21.48 -15.73
C ASP A 330 -11.28 -20.18 -15.98
N LEU A 331 -10.02 -20.09 -15.52
CA LEU A 331 -9.19 -18.90 -15.70
C LEU A 331 -8.96 -18.61 -17.18
N TYR A 332 -8.58 -19.64 -17.94
CA TYR A 332 -8.35 -19.49 -19.37
C TYR A 332 -9.64 -19.22 -20.14
N VAL A 333 -10.74 -19.94 -19.86
CA VAL A 333 -12.03 -19.70 -20.53
C VAL A 333 -12.57 -18.30 -20.21
N LEU A 334 -12.38 -17.79 -18.99
CA LEU A 334 -12.67 -16.38 -18.67
C LEU A 334 -11.83 -15.44 -19.56
N SER A 335 -10.51 -15.66 -19.63
CA SER A 335 -9.58 -14.77 -20.35
C SER A 335 -9.76 -14.79 -21.88
N LEU A 336 -10.31 -15.87 -22.44
CA LEU A 336 -10.58 -16.01 -23.88
C LEU A 336 -11.89 -15.33 -24.30
N GLY A 337 -12.67 -14.80 -23.37
CA GLY A 337 -13.87 -14.02 -23.67
C GLY A 337 -13.56 -12.67 -24.31
N LYS A 338 -14.55 -12.11 -25.01
CA LYS A 338 -14.54 -10.75 -25.57
C LYS A 338 -14.49 -9.67 -24.48
N CYS A 339 -15.10 -9.93 -23.34
CA CYS A 339 -15.16 -9.01 -22.22
C CYS A 339 -15.04 -9.79 -20.93
N VAL A 340 -14.29 -9.29 -19.95
CA VAL A 340 -14.16 -9.95 -18.64
C VAL A 340 -14.77 -9.08 -17.55
N SER A 341 -15.87 -9.57 -16.99
CA SER A 341 -16.58 -9.00 -15.85
C SER A 341 -16.14 -9.71 -14.58
N TYR A 342 -15.62 -8.99 -13.60
CA TYR A 342 -15.08 -9.60 -12.38
C TYR A 342 -15.59 -8.93 -11.10
N GLY A 343 -15.75 -9.76 -10.07
CA GLY A 343 -16.14 -9.30 -8.74
C GLY A 343 -14.94 -8.97 -7.86
N MET A 344 -15.09 -9.17 -6.56
CA MET A 344 -13.99 -9.00 -5.62
C MET A 344 -12.94 -10.12 -5.70
N GLY A 345 -11.73 -9.81 -5.25
CA GLY A 345 -10.59 -10.73 -5.26
C GLY A 345 -9.77 -10.66 -6.55
N GLY A 346 -8.65 -11.39 -6.59
CA GLY A 346 -7.70 -11.30 -7.70
C GLY A 346 -7.99 -12.21 -8.90
N TYR A 347 -8.82 -13.26 -8.77
CA TYR A 347 -8.94 -14.30 -9.80
C TYR A 347 -9.56 -13.82 -11.11
N GLY A 348 -10.74 -13.17 -11.05
CA GLY A 348 -11.36 -12.60 -12.24
C GLY A 348 -10.57 -11.41 -12.82
N LYS A 349 -9.88 -10.66 -11.97
CA LYS A 349 -8.96 -9.58 -12.39
C LYS A 349 -7.73 -10.15 -13.11
N LEU A 350 -7.21 -11.29 -12.67
CA LEU A 350 -6.14 -12.00 -13.38
C LEU A 350 -6.63 -12.42 -14.78
N ALA A 351 -7.83 -12.98 -14.88
CA ALA A 351 -8.41 -13.33 -16.18
C ALA A 351 -8.55 -12.14 -17.12
N SER A 352 -8.95 -10.96 -16.59
CA SER A 352 -9.07 -9.75 -17.41
C SER A 352 -7.72 -9.22 -17.89
N TYR A 353 -6.67 -9.36 -17.09
CA TYR A 353 -5.30 -9.01 -17.48
C TYR A 353 -4.65 -10.02 -18.44
N MET A 354 -5.04 -11.30 -18.38
CA MET A 354 -4.58 -12.32 -19.33
C MET A 354 -5.20 -12.18 -20.73
N SER A 355 -6.33 -11.48 -20.85
CA SER A 355 -7.08 -11.43 -22.10
C SER A 355 -6.37 -10.60 -23.17
N GLN A 356 -5.95 -11.25 -24.25
CA GLN A 356 -5.26 -10.59 -25.37
C GLN A 356 -6.21 -9.80 -26.29
N ASN A 357 -7.47 -10.24 -26.36
CA ASN A 357 -8.47 -9.76 -27.31
C ASN A 357 -9.73 -9.21 -26.62
N ALA A 358 -9.68 -8.94 -25.31
CA ALA A 358 -10.81 -8.34 -24.63
C ALA A 358 -11.05 -6.92 -25.15
N SER A 359 -12.26 -6.63 -25.62
CA SER A 359 -12.71 -5.26 -25.89
C SER A 359 -13.02 -4.51 -24.60
N CYS A 360 -13.23 -5.22 -23.49
CA CYS A 360 -13.53 -4.60 -22.20
C CYS A 360 -13.14 -5.43 -20.97
N ALA A 361 -12.94 -4.73 -19.88
CA ALA A 361 -12.93 -5.26 -18.53
C ALA A 361 -13.83 -4.39 -17.64
N LEU A 362 -14.58 -5.00 -16.72
CA LEU A 362 -15.42 -4.27 -15.78
C LEU A 362 -15.45 -4.95 -14.42
N GLN A 363 -15.58 -4.14 -13.38
CA GLN A 363 -15.72 -4.63 -12.01
C GLN A 363 -17.20 -4.52 -11.58
N HIS A 364 -17.85 -5.65 -11.31
CA HIS A 364 -19.27 -5.68 -10.91
C HIS A 364 -19.46 -5.67 -9.39
N MET A 365 -18.42 -6.01 -8.63
CA MET A 365 -18.49 -6.08 -7.16
C MET A 365 -17.15 -5.73 -6.53
N THR A 366 -17.20 -5.00 -5.41
CA THR A 366 -16.05 -4.74 -4.54
C THR A 366 -16.24 -5.44 -3.20
N ALA A 367 -15.26 -5.34 -2.30
CA ALA A 367 -15.37 -6.01 -0.99
C ALA A 367 -16.49 -5.48 -0.09
N ILE A 368 -17.00 -4.27 -0.37
CA ILE A 368 -17.96 -3.57 0.49
C ILE A 368 -19.34 -3.41 -0.17
N SER A 369 -19.43 -3.47 -1.50
CA SER A 369 -20.68 -3.19 -2.22
C SER A 369 -20.66 -3.72 -3.65
N LEU A 370 -21.85 -3.81 -4.23
CA LEU A 370 -22.04 -3.90 -5.68
C LEU A 370 -21.44 -2.64 -6.32
N SER A 371 -20.70 -2.83 -7.40
CA SER A 371 -20.22 -1.72 -8.22
C SER A 371 -21.25 -1.44 -9.30
N GLU A 372 -21.40 -0.16 -9.67
CA GLU A 372 -22.00 0.16 -10.96
C GLU A 372 -21.19 -0.58 -12.03
N CYS A 373 -21.87 -1.20 -13.01
CA CYS A 373 -21.29 -2.01 -14.08
C CYS A 373 -20.45 -1.15 -15.06
N ARG A 374 -19.57 -0.30 -14.55
CA ARG A 374 -18.74 0.63 -15.31
C ARG A 374 -17.51 -0.09 -15.81
N LEU A 375 -17.17 0.19 -17.06
CA LEU A 375 -15.93 -0.24 -17.67
C LEU A 375 -14.75 0.28 -16.85
N THR A 376 -13.92 -0.64 -16.34
CA THR A 376 -12.69 -0.27 -15.62
C THR A 376 -11.58 0.06 -16.59
N THR A 377 -11.62 -0.50 -17.80
CA THR A 377 -10.69 -0.19 -18.87
C THR A 377 -11.40 -0.36 -20.20
N THR A 378 -11.48 0.72 -20.98
CA THR A 378 -11.71 0.63 -22.42
C THR A 378 -10.35 0.46 -23.07
N TYR A 379 -10.12 -0.71 -23.68
CA TYR A 379 -8.96 -0.92 -24.52
C TYR A 379 -9.15 -0.10 -25.80
N THR A 380 -8.84 1.20 -25.73
CA THR A 380 -9.05 2.19 -26.79
C THR A 380 -8.17 1.95 -28.01
N ARG A 381 -7.19 1.05 -27.90
CA ARG A 381 -6.47 0.52 -29.06
C ARG A 381 -7.28 -0.65 -29.64
N ALA A 382 -8.20 -0.34 -30.54
CA ALA A 382 -8.57 -1.29 -31.59
C ALA A 382 -7.27 -1.66 -32.31
N ARG A 383 -6.66 -2.80 -31.94
CA ARG A 383 -5.45 -3.33 -32.58
C ARG A 383 -5.81 -3.66 -34.03
N ASN A 384 -5.58 -2.71 -34.92
CA ASN A 384 -5.55 -2.93 -36.37
C ASN A 384 -4.25 -3.63 -36.82
N THR A 385 -3.38 -4.04 -35.88
CA THR A 385 -2.08 -4.61 -36.18
C THR A 385 -2.12 -6.14 -36.13
N SER A 386 -1.79 -6.71 -37.29
CA SER A 386 -1.42 -8.11 -37.56
C SER A 386 -2.31 -9.19 -36.95
N SER A 387 -3.16 -9.73 -37.83
CA SER A 387 -3.95 -10.94 -37.66
C SER A 387 -3.07 -12.19 -37.46
N HIS A 388 -2.39 -12.33 -36.33
CA HIS A 388 -2.26 -13.65 -35.74
C HIS A 388 -3.65 -14.06 -35.27
N VAL A 389 -4.51 -14.39 -36.25
CA VAL A 389 -5.78 -15.05 -36.02
C VAL A 389 -5.39 -16.29 -35.23
N LEU A 390 -5.74 -16.29 -33.94
CA LEU A 390 -5.80 -17.53 -33.18
C LEU A 390 -6.83 -18.37 -33.92
N THR A 391 -6.39 -19.16 -34.89
CA THR A 391 -7.22 -20.15 -35.55
C THR A 391 -7.64 -21.13 -34.46
N ASN A 392 -8.92 -21.53 -34.46
CA ASN A 392 -9.47 -22.45 -33.45
C ASN A 392 -8.64 -23.73 -33.25
N ASP A 393 -7.77 -24.08 -34.19
CA ASP A 393 -6.90 -25.25 -34.14
C ASP A 393 -5.71 -25.15 -33.17
N ARG A 394 -5.29 -23.94 -32.76
CA ARG A 394 -4.18 -23.74 -31.80
C ARG A 394 -4.37 -22.48 -30.94
N ILE A 395 -5.17 -22.62 -29.87
CA ILE A 395 -5.40 -21.55 -28.89
C ILE A 395 -4.10 -21.17 -28.15
N PHE A 396 -3.21 -22.13 -27.91
CA PHE A 396 -2.01 -21.95 -27.09
C PHE A 396 -0.72 -22.28 -27.86
N PRO A 397 0.38 -21.55 -27.61
CA PRO A 397 1.69 -21.94 -28.10
C PRO A 397 2.09 -23.31 -27.53
N PRO A 398 2.82 -24.14 -28.30
CA PRO A 398 3.24 -25.45 -27.81
C PRO A 398 4.14 -25.28 -26.58
N PRO A 399 4.05 -26.18 -25.59
CA PRO A 399 4.92 -26.13 -24.43
C PRO A 399 6.35 -26.50 -24.82
N MET A 400 7.32 -25.84 -24.19
CA MET A 400 8.73 -26.21 -24.24
C MET A 400 8.89 -27.60 -23.64
N ARG A 401 9.68 -28.46 -24.28
CA ARG A 401 9.93 -29.83 -23.79
C ARG A 401 10.62 -29.80 -22.42
N GLY A 402 10.39 -30.87 -21.65
CA GLY A 402 10.99 -31.04 -20.31
C GLY A 402 12.50 -31.24 -20.37
N LEU A 403 13.20 -30.88 -19.30
CA LEU A 403 14.66 -31.04 -19.12
C LEU A 403 15.08 -32.52 -18.86
N THR A 404 14.30 -33.50 -19.30
CA THR A 404 14.54 -34.90 -18.96
C THR A 404 15.60 -35.52 -19.88
N SER A 405 16.82 -35.60 -19.36
CA SER A 405 17.94 -36.52 -19.66
C SER A 405 18.44 -36.71 -21.11
N GLU A 406 19.72 -36.34 -21.28
CA GLU A 406 20.80 -36.91 -22.10
C GLU A 406 20.89 -36.71 -23.62
N GLU A 407 19.83 -36.45 -24.40
CA GLU A 407 20.02 -36.45 -25.88
C GLU A 407 20.35 -35.08 -26.54
N ASP A 408 20.13 -33.93 -25.88
CA ASP A 408 20.24 -32.62 -26.55
C ASP A 408 21.50 -31.78 -26.21
N GLY A 409 22.45 -32.35 -25.45
CA GLY A 409 23.62 -31.61 -24.92
C GLY A 409 24.73 -31.26 -25.91
N ALA A 410 24.60 -31.57 -27.21
CA ALA A 410 25.73 -31.54 -28.15
C ALA A 410 25.78 -30.35 -29.13
N LEU A 411 24.81 -29.43 -29.14
CA LEU A 411 24.69 -28.48 -30.25
C LEU A 411 24.54 -27.01 -29.83
N LEU A 412 25.44 -26.48 -29.00
CA LEU A 412 25.71 -25.02 -28.94
C LEU A 412 26.94 -24.74 -28.05
N LEU A 413 28.13 -24.83 -28.64
CA LEU A 413 29.38 -24.36 -28.05
C LEU A 413 30.06 -23.43 -29.05
N LEU A 414 30.17 -22.14 -28.73
CA LEU A 414 31.34 -21.33 -29.06
C LEU A 414 31.38 -20.05 -28.18
N ARG A 415 32.60 -19.75 -27.72
CA ARG A 415 33.02 -18.87 -26.62
C ARG A 415 32.76 -17.38 -26.80
N ALA A 416 32.54 -16.67 -25.69
CA ALA A 416 33.03 -15.30 -25.49
C ALA A 416 33.30 -15.02 -23.99
N GLU A 417 34.51 -14.53 -23.68
CA GLU A 417 34.86 -13.98 -22.36
C GLU A 417 34.40 -12.52 -22.29
N VAL A 418 33.65 -12.15 -21.25
CA VAL A 418 33.15 -10.76 -21.06
C VAL A 418 33.70 -10.17 -19.77
N VAL A 419 34.26 -8.97 -19.91
CA VAL A 419 34.72 -8.07 -18.84
C VAL A 419 33.54 -7.20 -18.39
N HIS A 420 33.21 -7.21 -17.09
CA HIS A 420 32.11 -6.40 -16.54
C HIS A 420 32.58 -5.00 -16.06
N PRO A 421 31.85 -3.91 -16.40
CA PRO A 421 31.98 -2.62 -15.73
C PRO A 421 31.06 -2.54 -14.49
N LYS A 422 31.48 -1.78 -13.46
CA LYS A 422 30.71 -1.53 -12.23
C LYS A 422 29.64 -0.45 -12.41
N PRO A 423 28.37 -0.66 -12.00
CA PRO A 423 27.34 0.40 -12.01
C PRO A 423 27.28 1.22 -10.70
N GLN A 424 26.90 2.49 -10.85
CA GLN A 424 26.71 3.50 -9.79
C GLN A 424 25.26 3.50 -9.24
N ALA A 425 25.08 3.96 -8.00
CA ALA A 425 23.83 3.87 -7.21
C ALA A 425 22.83 5.02 -7.47
N ILE A 426 21.53 4.70 -7.51
CA ILE A 426 20.40 5.63 -7.69
C ILE A 426 20.03 6.31 -6.36
N ALA A 427 19.84 7.64 -6.36
CA ALA A 427 19.37 8.41 -5.20
C ALA A 427 17.84 8.60 -5.24
N SER A 428 17.13 8.30 -4.14
CA SER A 428 15.70 8.60 -4.00
C SER A 428 15.48 10.08 -3.66
N THR A 429 14.57 10.77 -4.35
CA THR A 429 14.19 12.16 -4.01
C THR A 429 13.57 12.22 -2.61
N ARG A 430 13.88 13.28 -1.85
CA ARG A 430 13.42 13.49 -0.46
C ARG A 430 12.13 14.32 -0.45
N ILE A 431 11.10 13.83 0.23
CA ILE A 431 9.73 14.42 0.18
C ILE A 431 9.61 15.85 0.78
N TRP A 432 10.53 16.25 1.64
CA TRP A 432 10.53 17.60 2.24
C TRP A 432 11.18 18.66 1.35
N ASN A 433 11.92 18.27 0.31
CA ASN A 433 12.56 19.24 -0.58
C ASN A 433 11.50 20.08 -1.31
N ASP A 434 10.40 19.45 -1.70
CA ASP A 434 9.29 20.07 -2.44
C ASP A 434 8.34 20.89 -1.56
N SER A 435 8.45 20.78 -0.23
CA SER A 435 7.60 21.57 0.67
C SER A 435 8.03 23.03 0.66
N THR A 436 7.09 23.92 0.35
CA THR A 436 7.26 25.38 0.52
C THR A 436 6.98 25.84 1.94
N GLN A 437 6.45 24.96 2.80
CA GLN A 437 5.98 25.28 4.14
C GLN A 437 7.01 24.89 5.20
N ILE A 438 7.84 23.88 4.96
CA ILE A 438 8.91 23.50 5.89
C ILE A 438 10.05 24.51 5.78
N PRO A 439 10.48 25.14 6.89
CA PRO A 439 11.60 26.08 6.90
C PRO A 439 12.93 25.38 6.61
N GLN A 440 13.90 26.10 6.07
CA GLN A 440 15.19 25.53 5.64
C GLN A 440 15.90 24.75 6.74
N TRP A 441 15.96 25.27 7.97
CA TRP A 441 16.60 24.59 9.11
C TRP A 441 16.03 23.20 9.37
N MET A 442 14.73 22.98 9.10
CA MET A 442 14.07 21.70 9.31
C MET A 442 14.39 20.75 8.15
N LYS A 443 14.49 21.24 6.91
CA LYS A 443 14.99 20.46 5.77
C LYS A 443 16.43 20.02 5.99
N ASP A 444 17.28 20.93 6.48
CA ASP A 444 18.68 20.65 6.81
C ASP A 444 18.78 19.57 7.89
N TYR A 445 17.96 19.68 8.93
CA TYR A 445 17.87 18.65 9.96
C TYR A 445 17.41 17.29 9.42
N PHE A 446 16.43 17.24 8.50
CA PHE A 446 15.98 15.98 7.90
C PHE A 446 17.03 15.33 7.01
N ASN A 447 17.79 16.13 6.25
CA ASN A 447 18.94 15.66 5.49
C ASN A 447 20.02 15.08 6.41
N TRP A 448 20.42 15.86 7.43
CA TRP A 448 21.38 15.43 8.44
C TRP A 448 20.92 14.15 9.16
N HIS A 449 19.66 14.07 9.57
CA HIS A 449 19.08 12.91 10.22
C HIS A 449 19.22 11.66 9.35
N ALA A 450 18.89 11.77 8.06
CA ALA A 450 18.99 10.66 7.14
C ALA A 450 20.45 10.18 6.93
N GLU A 451 21.41 11.10 6.87
CA GLU A 451 22.84 10.76 6.81
C GLU A 451 23.31 10.05 8.09
N GLN A 452 22.92 10.56 9.27
CA GLN A 452 23.26 9.92 10.54
C GLN A 452 22.65 8.52 10.64
N ARG A 453 21.40 8.34 10.19
CA ARG A 453 20.76 7.01 10.19
C ARG A 453 21.46 6.00 9.31
N GLN A 454 22.10 6.41 8.22
CA GLN A 454 22.88 5.52 7.35
C GLN A 454 24.20 5.08 7.98
N ARG A 455 24.79 5.92 8.83
CA ARG A 455 26.06 5.63 9.52
C ARG A 455 25.87 4.86 10.83
N LEU A 456 24.67 4.89 11.39
CA LEU A 456 24.39 4.31 12.70
C LEU A 456 24.52 2.78 12.72
N SER A 457 25.35 2.25 13.62
CA SER A 457 25.57 0.82 13.85
C SER A 457 25.66 0.50 15.36
N PRO A 458 25.61 -0.80 15.75
CA PRO A 458 25.82 -1.22 17.13
C PRO A 458 27.18 -0.83 17.72
N GLU A 459 28.20 -0.58 16.90
CA GLU A 459 29.55 -0.26 17.35
C GLU A 459 29.76 1.24 17.59
N ASN A 460 29.01 2.10 16.87
CA ASN A 460 29.23 3.56 16.88
C ASN A 460 28.06 4.37 17.48
N TRP A 461 27.03 3.71 18.03
CA TRP A 461 25.86 4.42 18.55
C TRP A 461 26.23 5.47 19.61
N ASN A 462 27.26 5.23 20.41
CA ASN A 462 27.69 6.15 21.46
C ASN A 462 28.33 7.45 20.94
N GLU A 463 28.70 7.52 19.66
CA GLU A 463 29.22 8.72 18.99
C GLU A 463 28.10 9.70 18.61
N THR A 464 26.86 9.19 18.52
CA THR A 464 25.68 10.00 18.19
C THR A 464 24.90 10.32 19.46
N ARG A 465 24.34 11.52 19.53
CA ARG A 465 23.44 11.92 20.63
C ARG A 465 21.99 11.77 20.19
N TYR A 466 21.12 11.32 21.10
CA TYR A 466 19.74 10.98 20.78
C TYR A 466 18.74 11.76 21.64
N ILE A 467 17.57 11.96 21.06
CA ILE A 467 16.33 12.21 21.78
C ILE A 467 15.37 11.09 21.37
N ILE A 468 14.90 10.30 22.34
CA ILE A 468 13.97 9.20 22.09
C ILE A 468 12.62 9.57 22.70
N MET A 469 11.60 9.73 21.86
CA MET A 469 10.21 9.82 22.32
C MET A 469 9.72 8.43 22.67
N THR A 470 9.40 8.18 23.94
CA THR A 470 9.08 6.82 24.42
C THR A 470 7.68 6.66 24.99
N CYS A 471 7.12 5.48 24.78
CA CYS A 471 6.04 4.91 25.56
C CYS A 471 6.24 3.40 25.67
N MET A 472 6.84 2.94 26.76
CA MET A 472 7.23 1.54 26.95
C MET A 472 6.18 0.78 27.76
N GLU A 473 6.24 -0.55 27.76
CA GLU A 473 5.36 -1.39 28.59
C GLU A 473 5.58 -1.14 30.09
N SER A 474 6.81 -0.81 30.49
CA SER A 474 7.15 -0.47 31.87
C SER A 474 6.62 0.90 32.31
N ASP A 475 6.11 1.73 31.40
CA ASP A 475 5.51 3.01 31.74
C ASP A 475 4.13 2.82 32.35
N GLU A 476 3.94 3.31 33.59
CA GLU A 476 2.65 3.30 34.28
C GLU A 476 1.54 3.94 33.43
N LYS A 477 1.85 5.09 32.81
CA LYS A 477 0.94 5.82 31.93
C LYS A 477 1.68 6.45 30.76
N CYS A 478 1.15 6.26 29.57
CA CYS A 478 1.45 7.05 28.39
C CYS A 478 0.16 7.74 27.96
N GLY A 479 0.14 9.07 27.86
CA GLY A 479 -1.05 9.86 27.50
C GLY A 479 -1.69 9.44 26.16
N GLY A 480 -2.74 10.13 25.73
CA GLY A 480 -3.42 9.79 24.48
C GLY A 480 -2.49 9.94 23.26
N THR A 481 -2.91 9.44 22.09
CA THR A 481 -2.14 9.59 20.84
C THR A 481 -1.75 11.04 20.53
N SER A 482 -2.68 11.97 20.73
CA SER A 482 -2.41 13.41 20.56
C SER A 482 -1.42 13.95 21.58
N ASP A 483 -1.38 13.41 22.80
CA ASP A 483 -0.42 13.85 23.83
C ASP A 483 1.00 13.45 23.44
N ARG A 484 1.13 12.27 22.82
CA ARG A 484 2.42 11.71 22.44
C ARG A 484 2.98 12.24 21.12
N LEU A 485 2.14 12.49 20.11
CA LEU A 485 2.61 12.81 18.76
C LEU A 485 2.41 14.28 18.35
N ARG A 486 1.50 15.03 18.99
CA ARG A 486 1.27 16.45 18.63
C ARG A 486 2.45 17.37 18.97
N LEU A 487 3.39 16.90 19.79
CA LEU A 487 4.60 17.64 20.11
C LEU A 487 5.72 17.46 19.07
N LEU A 488 5.49 16.73 17.96
CA LEU A 488 6.53 16.37 16.99
C LEU A 488 7.35 17.58 16.49
N PRO A 489 6.77 18.70 16.02
CA PRO A 489 7.59 19.83 15.55
C PRO A 489 8.45 20.44 16.66
N ALA A 490 7.97 20.47 17.90
CA ALA A 490 8.78 20.91 19.05
C ALA A 490 9.96 19.96 19.30
N MET A 491 9.76 18.64 19.20
CA MET A 491 10.84 17.66 19.32
C MET A 491 11.86 17.80 18.20
N VAL A 492 11.42 17.99 16.97
CA VAL A 492 12.29 18.25 15.81
C VAL A 492 13.13 19.50 16.04
N ARG A 493 12.52 20.59 16.53
CA ARG A 493 13.26 21.83 16.85
C ARG A 493 14.31 21.63 17.94
N VAL A 494 13.98 20.93 19.03
CA VAL A 494 14.95 20.63 20.11
C VAL A 494 16.08 19.75 19.57
N ALA A 495 15.75 18.72 18.80
CA ALA A 495 16.72 17.80 18.21
C ALA A 495 17.67 18.51 17.24
N ALA A 496 17.14 19.37 16.36
CA ALA A 496 17.93 20.19 15.44
C ALA A 496 18.86 21.15 16.19
N ASN A 497 18.32 21.91 17.15
CA ASN A 497 19.10 22.89 17.93
C ASN A 497 20.22 22.25 18.78
N THR A 498 20.13 20.96 19.05
CA THR A 498 21.10 20.24 19.88
C THR A 498 21.89 19.17 19.14
N ASN A 499 21.77 19.10 17.81
CA ASN A 499 22.42 18.08 16.97
C ASN A 499 22.20 16.67 17.55
N ARG A 500 20.93 16.32 17.78
CA ARG A 500 20.52 15.02 18.30
C ARG A 500 19.63 14.31 17.30
N LEU A 501 19.82 13.00 17.18
CA LEU A 501 18.97 12.15 16.36
C LEU A 501 17.65 11.88 17.09
N LEU A 502 16.55 12.38 16.53
CA LEU A 502 15.20 12.11 17.05
C LEU A 502 14.73 10.73 16.58
N LEU A 503 14.41 9.85 17.52
CA LEU A 503 13.78 8.55 17.27
C LEU A 503 12.51 8.38 18.11
N LEU A 504 11.60 7.51 17.67
CA LEU A 504 10.35 7.21 18.38
C LEU A 504 10.28 5.72 18.71
N TYR A 505 9.99 5.40 19.97
CA TYR A 505 9.89 4.03 20.47
C TYR A 505 8.63 3.84 21.32
N TRP A 506 7.62 3.17 20.76
CA TRP A 506 6.42 2.79 21.49
C TRP A 506 6.32 1.28 21.57
N GLU A 507 5.89 0.77 22.70
CA GLU A 507 5.49 -0.63 22.89
C GLU A 507 4.01 -0.71 23.31
N ARG A 508 3.44 0.35 23.92
CA ARG A 508 2.09 0.33 24.47
C ARG A 508 1.10 1.18 23.65
N PRO A 509 -0.08 0.63 23.28
CA PRO A 509 -0.54 -0.75 23.43
C PRO A 509 0.10 -1.73 22.41
N ALA A 510 0.79 -1.20 21.41
CA ALA A 510 1.57 -1.94 20.42
C ALA A 510 2.68 -1.02 19.90
N PHE A 511 3.57 -1.57 19.06
CA PHE A 511 4.56 -0.78 18.36
C PHE A 511 3.92 0.32 17.51
N LEU A 512 4.52 1.52 17.48
CA LEU A 512 4.01 2.63 16.66
C LEU A 512 3.92 2.24 15.18
N THR A 513 4.82 1.38 14.72
CA THR A 513 4.89 0.81 13.36
C THR A 513 3.69 -0.04 12.98
N GLU A 514 2.87 -0.50 13.93
CA GLU A 514 1.57 -1.12 13.63
C GLU A 514 0.52 -0.11 13.14
N PHE A 515 0.74 1.18 13.40
CA PHE A 515 -0.22 2.25 13.11
C PHE A 515 0.32 3.24 12.07
N LEU A 516 1.58 3.65 12.22
CA LEU A 516 2.27 4.65 11.42
C LEU A 516 3.68 4.17 11.09
N VAL A 517 4.11 4.35 9.85
CA VAL A 517 5.46 3.98 9.41
C VAL A 517 6.13 5.19 8.74
N PRO A 518 7.46 5.26 8.69
CA PRO A 518 8.14 6.27 7.87
C PRO A 518 7.70 6.13 6.41
N PRO A 519 7.47 7.22 5.67
CA PRO A 519 7.22 7.16 4.23
C PRO A 519 8.51 7.01 3.43
N VAL A 520 8.45 6.47 2.20
CA VAL A 520 9.57 6.49 1.25
C VAL A 520 10.00 7.93 1.00
N GLY A 521 11.31 8.17 1.01
CA GLY A 521 11.88 9.53 0.93
C GLY A 521 11.70 10.36 2.21
N GLY A 522 11.05 9.82 3.25
CA GLY A 522 10.81 10.45 4.55
C GLY A 522 11.92 10.22 5.59
N VAL A 523 11.64 10.65 6.82
CA VAL A 523 12.54 10.58 7.98
C VAL A 523 12.38 9.23 8.66
N ASN A 524 13.44 8.42 8.67
CA ASN A 524 13.43 7.11 9.34
C ASN A 524 13.59 7.25 10.86
N TRP A 525 12.50 7.48 11.56
CA TRP A 525 12.47 7.68 13.01
C TRP A 525 12.50 6.40 13.85
N VAL A 526 12.46 5.21 13.24
CA VAL A 526 12.35 3.93 13.97
C VAL A 526 13.65 3.64 14.71
N VAL A 527 13.52 3.22 15.98
CA VAL A 527 14.63 2.72 16.79
C VAL A 527 15.03 1.32 16.30
N PRO A 528 16.30 1.09 15.91
CA PRO A 528 16.80 -0.24 15.55
C PRO A 528 16.65 -1.26 16.68
N ASP A 529 16.42 -2.53 16.35
CA ASP A 529 16.15 -3.59 17.33
C ASP A 529 17.30 -3.79 18.33
N TRP A 530 18.55 -3.77 17.86
CA TRP A 530 19.73 -3.84 18.72
C TRP A 530 19.82 -2.68 19.73
N PHE A 531 19.12 -1.57 19.48
CA PHE A 531 19.15 -0.41 20.36
C PHE A 531 18.14 -0.53 21.51
N HIS A 532 17.19 -1.48 21.45
CA HIS A 532 16.12 -1.62 22.44
C HIS A 532 16.66 -1.96 23.84
N ASP A 533 17.67 -2.83 23.94
CA ASP A 533 18.27 -3.21 25.23
C ASP A 533 18.97 -2.02 25.90
N ILE A 534 19.60 -1.15 25.11
CA ILE A 534 20.19 0.10 25.60
C ILE A 534 19.08 1.02 26.12
N LEU A 535 17.94 1.12 25.42
CA LEU A 535 16.80 1.92 25.90
C LEU A 535 16.19 1.37 27.19
N LYS A 536 16.15 0.05 27.37
CA LYS A 536 15.62 -0.62 28.58
C LYS A 536 16.55 -0.43 29.78
N ALA A 537 17.87 -0.42 29.56
CA ALA A 537 18.85 -0.16 30.61
C ALA A 537 18.83 1.30 31.13
N ASN A 538 18.30 2.24 30.34
CA ASN A 538 18.19 3.65 30.72
C ASN A 538 16.85 3.95 31.43
N ALA A 539 16.91 4.16 32.75
CA ALA A 539 15.74 4.37 33.59
C ALA A 539 15.19 5.82 33.59
N ASP A 540 16.04 6.82 33.35
CA ASP A 540 15.66 8.23 33.47
C ASP A 540 14.73 8.69 32.32
N ARG A 541 13.48 9.04 32.65
CA ARG A 541 12.51 9.63 31.73
C ARG A 541 12.30 11.11 32.02
N ILE A 542 12.32 11.93 30.97
CA ILE A 542 11.99 13.35 31.05
C ILE A 542 10.51 13.55 30.74
N HIS A 543 9.79 14.20 31.64
CA HIS A 543 8.33 14.40 31.55
C HIS A 543 7.91 15.82 31.17
N THR A 544 8.83 16.79 31.15
CA THR A 544 8.52 18.19 30.82
C THR A 544 9.43 18.69 29.71
N LEU A 545 8.92 19.64 28.91
CA LEU A 545 9.67 20.21 27.80
C LEU A 545 10.86 21.05 28.26
N ASP A 546 10.73 21.83 29.33
CA ASP A 546 11.83 22.63 29.88
C ASP A 546 13.01 21.76 30.33
N ARG A 547 12.71 20.63 30.99
CA ARG A 547 13.75 19.65 31.36
C ARG A 547 14.36 19.00 30.13
N LEU A 548 13.56 18.71 29.09
CA LEU A 548 14.09 18.16 27.85
C LEU A 548 15.07 19.14 27.19
N VAL A 549 14.69 20.42 27.10
CA VAL A 549 15.55 21.47 26.54
C VAL A 549 16.83 21.58 27.36
N ALA A 550 16.75 21.68 28.69
CA ALA A 550 17.92 21.77 29.56
C ALA A 550 18.83 20.53 29.43
N TYR A 551 18.26 19.32 29.43
CA TYR A 551 19.04 18.08 29.32
C TYR A 551 19.61 17.89 27.91
N SER A 552 18.92 18.36 26.87
CA SER A 552 19.40 18.26 25.48
C SER A 552 20.71 19.01 25.25
N GLN A 553 20.97 20.05 26.07
CA GLN A 553 22.23 20.80 26.10
C GLN A 553 23.37 20.08 26.84
N SER A 554 23.06 19.03 27.61
CA SER A 554 24.08 18.23 28.31
C SER A 554 24.83 17.29 27.35
N ASN A 555 25.93 16.72 27.85
CA ASN A 555 26.70 15.69 27.13
C ASN A 555 26.10 14.28 27.21
N ARG A 556 24.88 14.11 27.74
CA ARG A 556 24.22 12.79 27.78
C ARG A 556 24.01 12.25 26.36
N THR A 557 24.43 11.02 26.11
CA THR A 557 24.26 10.35 24.81
C THR A 557 22.78 10.11 24.51
N VAL A 558 22.04 9.46 25.43
CA VAL A 558 20.62 9.14 25.26
C VAL A 558 19.77 10.00 26.19
N ILE A 559 18.72 10.62 25.63
CA ILE A 559 17.69 11.30 26.40
C ILE A 559 16.33 10.71 26.07
N MET A 560 15.67 10.13 27.07
CA MET A 560 14.37 9.50 26.89
C MET A 560 13.28 10.45 27.37
N SER A 561 12.31 10.70 26.51
CA SER A 561 11.26 11.69 26.72
C SER A 561 9.89 11.05 26.71
N ARG A 562 9.13 11.28 27.77
CA ARG A 562 7.71 10.92 27.93
C ARG A 562 6.95 12.17 28.34
N ILE A 563 7.01 13.18 27.47
CA ILE A 563 6.37 14.48 27.70
C ILE A 563 4.86 14.35 27.53
N GLN A 564 4.12 14.86 28.51
CA GLN A 564 2.68 15.05 28.46
C GLN A 564 2.39 16.46 28.96
N ILE A 565 2.19 17.40 28.04
CA ILE A 565 1.95 18.81 28.36
C ILE A 565 0.69 19.29 27.65
N SER A 566 -0.10 20.12 28.33
CA SER A 566 -1.44 20.54 27.90
C SER A 566 -1.44 21.41 26.64
N ASP A 567 -0.34 22.10 26.36
CA ASP A 567 -0.15 22.88 25.13
C ASP A 567 0.48 22.02 24.00
N HIS A 568 0.96 20.83 24.32
CA HIS A 568 1.66 19.88 23.44
C HIS A 568 2.87 20.53 22.74
N GLY A 569 3.59 21.40 23.44
CA GLY A 569 4.80 22.05 22.94
C GLY A 569 4.54 23.23 22.00
N SER A 570 3.27 23.62 21.82
CA SER A 570 2.91 24.73 20.94
C SER A 570 3.45 26.07 21.42
N LYS A 571 3.52 26.31 22.75
CA LYS A 571 4.10 27.52 23.32
C LYS A 571 5.59 27.61 22.98
N TYR A 572 6.35 26.57 23.28
CA TYR A 572 7.78 26.50 22.99
C TYR A 572 8.06 26.68 21.49
N TYR A 573 7.36 25.95 20.63
CA TYR A 573 7.58 26.04 19.18
C TYR A 573 7.30 27.44 18.66
N LYS A 574 6.21 28.08 19.12
CA LYS A 574 5.86 29.45 18.76
C LYS A 574 6.92 30.45 19.22
N GLU A 575 7.39 30.35 20.45
CA GLU A 575 8.46 31.21 20.98
C GLU A 575 9.74 31.08 20.16
N GLN A 576 10.13 29.84 19.81
CA GLN A 576 11.30 29.57 18.98
C GLN A 576 11.12 30.07 17.54
N ALA A 577 9.95 29.88 16.94
CA ALA A 577 9.63 30.36 15.61
C ALA A 577 9.73 31.88 15.51
N LEU A 578 9.18 32.61 16.49
CA LEU A 578 9.28 34.07 16.54
C LEU A 578 10.73 34.54 16.68
N GLN A 579 11.55 33.83 17.48
CA GLN A 579 12.98 34.16 17.64
C GLN A 579 13.79 33.97 16.34
N SER A 580 13.37 33.06 15.46
CA SER A 580 14.00 32.84 14.14
C SER A 580 13.34 33.61 13.00
N GLY A 581 12.41 34.52 13.29
CA GLY A 581 11.72 35.33 12.27
C GLY A 581 10.67 34.57 11.46
N GLU A 582 10.22 33.41 11.93
CA GLU A 582 9.11 32.66 11.33
C GLU A 582 7.74 33.25 11.76
N SER A 583 6.68 32.90 11.03
CA SER A 583 5.31 33.40 11.29
C SER A 583 4.79 33.00 12.67
N GLU A 584 3.91 33.81 13.27
CA GLU A 584 3.21 33.45 14.51
C GLU A 584 2.38 32.14 14.38
N ASP A 585 1.91 31.85 13.16
CA ASP A 585 1.15 30.64 12.80
C ASP A 585 2.07 29.51 12.28
N ALA A 586 3.39 29.63 12.45
CA ALA A 586 4.40 28.67 11.97
C ALA A 586 4.07 27.22 12.37
N LEU A 587 3.62 26.98 13.60
CA LEU A 587 3.28 25.62 14.03
C LEU A 587 2.22 25.01 13.11
N ARG A 588 1.13 25.72 12.83
CA ARG A 588 0.05 25.20 11.96
C ARG A 588 0.53 25.01 10.53
N GLN A 589 1.39 25.92 10.05
CA GLN A 589 1.93 25.86 8.69
C GLN A 589 2.89 24.68 8.51
N HIS A 590 3.77 24.43 9.49
CA HIS A 590 4.82 23.42 9.39
C HIS A 590 4.32 22.03 9.80
N TYR A 591 3.29 21.93 10.65
CA TYR A 591 2.88 20.66 11.25
C TYR A 591 2.56 19.59 10.21
N ARG A 592 1.73 19.92 9.22
CA ARG A 592 1.29 18.95 8.20
C ARG A 592 2.45 18.37 7.41
N ASP A 593 3.37 19.21 6.95
CA ASP A 593 4.46 18.76 6.10
C ASP A 593 5.56 18.08 6.93
N CYS A 594 5.80 18.55 8.17
CA CYS A 594 6.60 17.84 9.16
C CYS A 594 6.01 16.45 9.45
N TRP A 595 4.69 16.34 9.59
CA TRP A 595 3.99 15.08 9.80
C TRP A 595 4.17 14.15 8.60
N ARG A 596 3.92 14.65 7.38
CA ARG A 596 4.11 13.89 6.13
C ARG A 596 5.56 13.46 5.93
N SER A 597 6.52 14.19 6.49
CA SER A 597 7.94 13.82 6.46
C SER A 597 8.24 12.62 7.36
N PHE A 598 7.52 12.47 8.47
CA PHE A 598 7.72 11.40 9.44
C PHE A 598 6.80 10.20 9.23
N PHE A 599 5.55 10.41 8.83
CA PHE A 599 4.53 9.38 8.94
C PHE A 599 3.70 9.24 7.67
N THR A 600 3.44 7.98 7.33
CA THR A 600 2.32 7.53 6.52
C THR A 600 1.59 6.43 7.31
N PRO A 601 0.25 6.24 7.16
CA PRO A 601 -0.43 5.14 7.83
C PRO A 601 0.20 3.80 7.46
N ALA A 602 0.29 2.88 8.43
CA ALA A 602 0.65 1.50 8.14
C ALA A 602 -0.34 0.89 7.13
N PRO A 603 0.06 -0.05 6.25
CA PRO A 603 -0.80 -0.54 5.16
C PRO A 603 -2.19 -1.02 5.61
N LYS A 604 -2.29 -1.64 6.79
CA LYS A 604 -3.56 -2.09 7.37
C LYS A 604 -4.48 -0.90 7.71
N VAL A 605 -3.93 0.16 8.29
CA VAL A 605 -4.64 1.40 8.63
C VAL A 605 -5.01 2.18 7.37
N ALA A 606 -4.09 2.33 6.42
CA ALA A 606 -4.33 3.00 5.13
C ALA A 606 -5.52 2.37 4.41
N LYS A 607 -5.51 1.04 4.29
CA LYS A 607 -6.61 0.27 3.69
C LYS A 607 -7.94 0.49 4.41
N GLN A 608 -7.93 0.57 5.73
CA GLN A 608 -9.14 0.84 6.49
C GLN A 608 -9.67 2.26 6.26
N ILE A 609 -8.78 3.27 6.18
CA ILE A 609 -9.17 4.64 5.84
C ILE A 609 -9.83 4.68 4.45
N GLU A 610 -9.21 4.08 3.44
CA GLU A 610 -9.77 4.02 2.09
C GLU A 610 -11.11 3.30 2.04
N SER A 611 -11.23 2.17 2.76
CA SER A 611 -12.47 1.40 2.84
C SER A 611 -13.59 2.19 3.51
N GLU A 612 -13.30 2.93 4.58
CA GLU A 612 -14.29 3.73 5.31
C GLU A 612 -14.68 4.97 4.52
N MET A 613 -13.74 5.72 3.95
CA MET A 613 -14.02 6.85 3.07
C MET A 613 -14.94 6.42 1.91
N LYS A 614 -14.62 5.30 1.26
CA LYS A 614 -15.44 4.75 0.18
C LYS A 614 -16.81 4.29 0.69
N GLY A 615 -16.87 3.59 1.81
CA GLY A 615 -18.12 3.10 2.39
C GLY A 615 -19.06 4.20 2.88
N PHE A 616 -18.50 5.35 3.23
CA PHE A 616 -19.25 6.55 3.62
C PHE A 616 -19.49 7.53 2.47
N GLU A 617 -19.06 7.19 1.24
CA GLU A 617 -19.14 8.06 0.07
C GLU A 617 -18.48 9.44 0.30
N LEU A 618 -17.42 9.46 1.11
CA LEU A 618 -16.67 10.67 1.40
C LEU A 618 -15.59 10.88 0.34
N ILE A 619 -15.60 12.05 -0.27
CA ILE A 619 -14.54 12.51 -1.16
C ILE A 619 -13.66 13.49 -0.36
N PRO A 620 -12.32 13.30 -0.29
CA PRO A 620 -11.44 14.20 0.44
C PRO A 620 -11.70 15.67 0.06
N TYR A 621 -11.83 16.53 1.07
CA TYR A 621 -12.10 17.96 0.96
C TYR A 621 -13.48 18.33 0.37
N GLU A 622 -14.43 17.38 0.34
CA GLU A 622 -15.83 17.63 -0.06
C GLU A 622 -16.86 17.28 1.03
N TYR A 623 -16.41 17.04 2.26
CA TYR A 623 -17.26 16.88 3.44
C TYR A 623 -16.74 17.74 4.60
N SER A 624 -17.58 17.96 5.61
CA SER A 624 -17.12 18.56 6.87
C SER A 624 -16.92 17.49 7.93
N SER A 625 -15.88 17.65 8.75
CA SER A 625 -15.59 16.79 9.88
C SER A 625 -16.10 17.39 11.18
N VAL A 626 -16.62 16.54 12.06
CA VAL A 626 -17.04 16.88 13.40
C VAL A 626 -16.38 15.91 14.37
N HIS A 627 -15.61 16.45 15.30
CA HIS A 627 -15.03 15.68 16.39
C HIS A 627 -15.67 16.09 17.73
N LEU A 628 -16.15 15.11 18.49
CA LEU A 628 -16.68 15.28 19.84
C LEU A 628 -16.00 14.31 20.81
N ARG A 629 -15.18 14.84 21.73
CA ARG A 629 -14.78 14.13 22.95
C ARG A 629 -15.94 14.20 23.96
N ALA A 630 -16.78 13.17 23.98
CA ALA A 630 -17.92 13.04 24.86
C ALA A 630 -17.53 12.49 26.24
N GLN A 631 -16.54 11.61 26.39
CA GLN A 631 -16.26 10.90 27.65
C GLN A 631 -15.18 11.52 28.56
N TYR A 632 -14.71 12.74 28.26
CA TYR A 632 -13.58 13.35 28.97
C TYR A 632 -13.72 13.36 30.51
N GLY A 633 -12.78 12.77 31.25
CA GLY A 633 -12.73 12.84 32.72
C GLY A 633 -13.81 12.07 33.48
N LEU A 634 -14.56 11.17 32.84
CA LEU A 634 -15.59 10.33 33.46
C LEU A 634 -15.49 8.86 33.00
N GLU A 635 -14.25 8.42 32.81
CA GLU A 635 -13.86 7.11 32.24
C GLU A 635 -14.45 5.91 33.02
N GLU A 636 -14.94 6.09 34.25
CA GLU A 636 -15.47 5.01 35.09
C GLU A 636 -17.00 4.98 35.25
N HIS A 637 -17.74 6.08 35.04
CA HIS A 637 -19.17 6.16 35.45
C HIS A 637 -20.12 6.59 34.31
N GLY A 638 -19.60 6.77 33.10
CA GLY A 638 -20.38 7.29 31.98
C GLY A 638 -20.82 8.74 32.20
N ARG A 639 -21.27 9.39 31.12
CA ARG A 639 -21.89 10.71 31.21
C ARG A 639 -23.40 10.58 31.10
N ASP A 640 -24.09 11.47 31.79
CA ASP A 640 -25.53 11.70 31.61
C ASP A 640 -25.85 11.76 30.10
N PRO A 641 -26.63 10.81 29.57
CA PRO A 641 -26.98 10.74 28.15
C PRO A 641 -27.57 12.05 27.63
N ALA A 642 -28.36 12.78 28.44
CA ALA A 642 -28.92 14.05 28.03
C ALA A 642 -27.84 15.10 27.70
N LYS A 643 -26.70 15.08 28.40
CA LYS A 643 -25.57 15.97 28.10
C LYS A 643 -24.86 15.56 26.82
N VAL A 644 -24.61 14.26 26.63
CA VAL A 644 -23.96 13.73 25.42
C VAL A 644 -24.82 14.04 24.19
N TYR A 645 -26.13 13.86 24.29
CA TYR A 645 -27.11 14.25 23.27
C TYR A 645 -26.96 15.74 22.92
N ASN A 646 -27.07 16.62 23.92
CA ASN A 646 -27.01 18.07 23.71
C ASN A 646 -25.68 18.52 23.08
N TRP A 647 -24.55 17.95 23.47
CA TRP A 647 -23.26 18.29 22.87
C TRP A 647 -23.11 17.79 21.44
N THR A 648 -23.62 16.59 21.17
CA THR A 648 -23.64 16.04 19.81
C THR A 648 -24.45 16.93 18.89
N VAL A 649 -25.69 17.25 19.27
CA VAL A 649 -26.56 18.16 18.51
C VAL A 649 -25.94 19.54 18.34
N ASN A 650 -25.34 20.11 19.39
CA ASN A 650 -24.65 21.40 19.30
C ASN A 650 -23.48 21.37 18.31
N SER A 651 -22.65 20.32 18.35
CA SER A 651 -21.50 20.18 17.45
C SER A 651 -21.90 20.12 15.98
N LEU A 652 -22.98 19.39 15.68
CA LEU A 652 -23.53 19.25 14.34
C LEU A 652 -24.24 20.53 13.88
N ASN A 653 -24.93 21.23 14.80
CA ASN A 653 -25.45 22.56 14.53
C ASN A 653 -24.30 23.53 14.19
N CYS A 654 -23.20 23.55 14.94
CA CYS A 654 -22.08 24.44 14.63
C CYS A 654 -21.50 24.18 13.23
N ILE A 655 -21.28 22.92 12.84
CA ILE A 655 -20.75 22.65 11.50
C ILE A 655 -21.76 22.94 10.39
N SER A 656 -23.07 22.74 10.63
CA SER A 656 -24.11 22.93 9.61
C SER A 656 -24.37 24.40 9.28
N HIS A 657 -24.05 25.33 10.18
CA HIS A 657 -24.03 26.75 9.86
C HIS A 657 -22.89 27.11 8.89
N LEU A 658 -21.76 26.40 8.95
CA LEU A 658 -20.61 26.63 8.05
C LEU A 658 -20.79 25.94 6.70
N ARG A 659 -21.36 24.73 6.71
CA ARG A 659 -21.65 23.95 5.51
C ARG A 659 -23.07 23.37 5.59
N PRO A 660 -24.09 24.14 5.20
CA PRO A 660 -25.46 23.63 5.13
C PRO A 660 -25.54 22.43 4.18
N GLY A 661 -26.29 21.39 4.59
CA GLY A 661 -26.61 20.23 3.73
C GLY A 661 -25.64 19.05 3.77
N GLY A 662 -24.45 19.18 4.39
CA GLY A 662 -23.50 18.07 4.49
C GLY A 662 -22.71 17.78 3.20
N PRO A 663 -22.16 16.55 3.05
CA PRO A 663 -22.11 15.47 4.05
C PRO A 663 -21.20 15.81 5.24
N PHE A 664 -21.50 15.20 6.41
CA PHE A 664 -20.68 15.32 7.62
C PHE A 664 -20.05 13.99 8.00
N PHE A 665 -18.75 13.97 8.30
CA PHE A 665 -18.10 12.88 9.02
C PHE A 665 -18.09 13.18 10.51
N PHE A 666 -18.64 12.30 11.34
CA PHE A 666 -18.71 12.48 12.78
C PHE A 666 -17.86 11.43 13.52
N ALA A 667 -16.93 11.88 14.34
CA ALA A 667 -16.06 11.06 15.17
C ALA A 667 -16.23 11.41 16.65
N SER A 668 -16.40 10.39 17.49
CA SER A 668 -16.52 10.54 18.94
C SER A 668 -16.00 9.31 19.68
N ASP A 669 -15.52 9.53 20.90
CA ASP A 669 -15.17 8.49 21.87
C ASP A 669 -16.40 7.85 22.53
N SER A 670 -17.62 8.22 22.16
CA SER A 670 -18.86 7.63 22.64
C SER A 670 -19.69 7.04 21.51
N ALA A 671 -20.06 5.76 21.64
CA ALA A 671 -21.03 5.06 20.79
C ALA A 671 -22.37 5.79 20.76
N TYR A 672 -22.88 6.16 21.94
CA TYR A 672 -24.12 6.93 22.05
C TYR A 672 -24.05 8.27 21.30
N ALA A 673 -22.93 9.01 21.38
CA ALA A 673 -22.78 10.24 20.59
C ALA A 673 -22.82 9.98 19.07
N ARG A 674 -22.25 8.86 18.60
CA ARG A 674 -22.29 8.49 17.17
C ARG A 674 -23.71 8.13 16.73
N GLU A 675 -24.47 7.41 17.56
CA GLU A 675 -25.89 7.11 17.31
C GLU A 675 -26.72 8.40 17.21
N VAL A 676 -26.57 9.31 18.17
CA VAL A 676 -27.24 10.62 18.17
C VAL A 676 -26.89 11.43 16.92
N ALA A 677 -25.65 11.34 16.42
CA ALA A 677 -25.24 12.03 15.20
C ALA A 677 -25.96 11.48 13.95
N VAL A 678 -26.17 10.17 13.88
CA VAL A 678 -26.95 9.53 12.80
C VAL A 678 -28.43 9.94 12.89
N GLU A 679 -29.00 9.95 14.10
CA GLU A 679 -30.37 10.42 14.33
C GLU A 679 -30.55 11.89 13.94
N TYR A 680 -29.59 12.74 14.30
CA TYR A 680 -29.55 14.13 13.87
C TYR A 680 -29.59 14.22 12.33
N GLY A 681 -28.73 13.47 11.64
CA GLY A 681 -28.69 13.44 10.18
C GLY A 681 -30.03 13.05 9.56
N LYS A 682 -30.67 12.00 10.08
CA LYS A 682 -32.02 11.57 9.67
C LYS A 682 -33.06 12.67 9.89
N SER A 683 -33.07 13.30 11.06
CA SER A 683 -34.05 14.34 11.41
C SER A 683 -33.92 15.62 10.57
N ARG A 684 -32.72 15.89 10.03
CA ARG A 684 -32.40 17.08 9.24
C ARG A 684 -32.26 16.80 7.74
N ASN A 685 -32.53 15.57 7.30
CA ASN A 685 -32.27 15.10 5.93
C ASN A 685 -30.85 15.49 5.45
N THR A 686 -29.85 15.30 6.31
CA THR A 686 -28.45 15.65 6.07
C THR A 686 -27.59 14.40 6.22
N PRO A 687 -26.75 14.03 5.24
CA PRO A 687 -25.89 12.86 5.37
C PRO A 687 -24.89 13.02 6.51
N VAL A 688 -24.92 12.10 7.47
CA VAL A 688 -23.95 12.00 8.56
C VAL A 688 -23.33 10.61 8.53
N ALA A 689 -22.05 10.56 8.17
CA ALA A 689 -21.23 9.37 8.18
C ALA A 689 -20.53 9.23 9.54
N THR A 690 -20.65 8.07 10.16
CA THR A 690 -19.91 7.70 11.36
C THR A 690 -19.80 6.19 11.45
N ARG A 691 -18.80 5.70 12.18
CA ARG A 691 -18.69 4.27 12.47
C ARG A 691 -19.70 3.88 13.53
N LEU A 692 -20.65 3.03 13.18
CA LEU A 692 -21.52 2.38 14.14
C LEU A 692 -20.89 1.04 14.52
N HIS A 693 -20.16 1.03 15.63
CA HIS A 693 -19.63 -0.20 16.22
C HIS A 693 -20.22 -0.33 17.62
N ASP A 694 -20.49 -1.57 18.05
CA ASP A 694 -21.13 -1.89 19.35
C ASP A 694 -20.29 -1.47 20.58
N LYS A 695 -19.07 -0.98 20.39
CA LYS A 695 -18.15 -0.59 21.47
C LYS A 695 -17.60 0.82 21.26
N ASP A 696 -17.37 1.50 22.37
CA ASP A 696 -16.64 2.76 22.41
C ASP A 696 -15.20 2.57 21.87
N PRO A 697 -14.66 3.54 21.12
CA PRO A 697 -13.28 3.46 20.67
C PRO A 697 -12.31 3.33 21.86
N LEU A 698 -11.36 2.41 21.77
CA LEU A 698 -10.37 2.25 22.83
C LEU A 698 -9.45 3.47 22.94
N HIS A 699 -9.26 3.91 24.18
CA HIS A 699 -8.31 4.95 24.53
C HIS A 699 -6.92 4.37 24.76
N MET A 700 -5.90 4.91 24.07
CA MET A 700 -4.52 4.42 24.17
C MET A 700 -3.83 4.78 25.49
N ASP A 701 -4.41 5.70 26.27
CA ASP A 701 -3.95 6.11 27.60
C ASP A 701 -4.49 5.25 28.74
N LEU A 702 -5.53 4.46 28.48
CA LEU A 702 -6.07 3.52 29.45
C LEU A 702 -5.33 2.19 29.34
N LYS A 703 -4.95 1.61 30.47
CA LYS A 703 -4.50 0.21 30.50
C LYS A 703 -5.76 -0.64 30.30
N PRO A 704 -5.91 -1.35 29.18
CA PRO A 704 -7.09 -2.18 29.02
C PRO A 704 -7.06 -3.26 30.12
N SER A 705 -8.21 -3.55 30.70
CA SER A 705 -8.37 -4.61 31.70
C SER A 705 -8.18 -6.02 31.11
N GLN A 706 -8.17 -6.13 29.78
CA GLN A 706 -7.95 -7.34 29.02
C GLN A 706 -6.87 -7.11 27.94
N PRO A 707 -6.16 -8.16 27.49
CA PRO A 707 -5.28 -8.05 26.34
C PRO A 707 -6.08 -7.56 25.13
N THR A 708 -5.62 -6.49 24.48
CA THR A 708 -6.21 -5.94 23.27
C THR A 708 -5.29 -6.20 22.09
N SER A 709 -5.87 -6.47 20.92
CA SER A 709 -5.12 -6.57 19.68
C SER A 709 -4.74 -5.16 19.22
N PRO A 710 -3.58 -4.96 18.56
CA PRO A 710 -3.25 -3.67 17.93
C PRO A 710 -4.38 -3.16 17.01
N SER A 711 -5.09 -4.07 16.33
CA SER A 711 -6.22 -3.74 15.46
C SER A 711 -7.35 -3.00 16.16
N ASP A 712 -7.53 -3.20 17.47
CA ASP A 712 -8.59 -2.57 18.25
C ASP A 712 -8.38 -1.05 18.38
N TYR A 713 -7.15 -0.58 18.12
CA TYR A 713 -6.79 0.85 18.13
C TYR A 713 -6.72 1.47 16.74
N TYR A 714 -6.87 0.71 15.65
CA TYR A 714 -6.85 1.26 14.28
C TYR A 714 -7.88 2.36 14.09
N ALA A 715 -9.01 2.20 14.76
CA ALA A 715 -10.10 3.15 14.75
C ALA A 715 -9.64 4.59 15.07
N VAL A 716 -8.70 4.76 16.01
CA VAL A 716 -8.16 6.06 16.41
C VAL A 716 -7.40 6.73 15.26
N PHE A 717 -6.56 5.99 14.54
CA PHE A 717 -5.78 6.55 13.44
C PHE A 717 -6.67 6.79 12.21
N VAL A 718 -7.62 5.90 11.96
CA VAL A 718 -8.57 6.05 10.86
C VAL A 718 -9.39 7.33 11.01
N ASP A 719 -9.99 7.56 12.18
CA ASP A 719 -10.75 8.80 12.45
C ASP A 719 -9.88 10.04 12.28
N LEU A 720 -8.64 9.99 12.78
CA LEU A 720 -7.73 11.13 12.68
C LEU A 720 -7.47 11.54 11.23
N TYR A 721 -7.17 10.56 10.36
CA TYR A 721 -6.92 10.85 8.95
C TYR A 721 -8.18 11.31 8.23
N ILE A 722 -9.34 10.67 8.47
CA ILE A 722 -10.61 11.13 7.87
C ILE A 722 -10.97 12.55 8.36
N ILE A 723 -10.82 12.85 9.64
CA ILE A 723 -11.00 14.22 10.17
C ILE A 723 -10.10 15.21 9.42
N SER A 724 -8.83 14.84 9.20
CA SER A 724 -7.84 15.73 8.58
C SER A 724 -8.11 16.03 7.10
N MET A 725 -8.95 15.23 6.46
CA MET A 725 -9.31 15.36 5.05
C MET A 725 -10.64 16.09 4.83
N GLY A 726 -11.32 16.53 5.90
CA GLY A 726 -12.49 17.40 5.78
C GLY A 726 -12.14 18.76 5.18
N GLU A 727 -13.09 19.38 4.50
CA GLU A 727 -13.02 20.79 4.08
C GLU A 727 -13.16 21.74 5.27
N CYS A 728 -14.03 21.38 6.20
CA CYS A 728 -14.26 22.14 7.43
C CYS A 728 -14.23 21.24 8.65
N LEU A 729 -13.90 21.80 9.81
CA LEU A 729 -13.75 21.04 11.04
C LEU A 729 -14.43 21.71 12.24
N ALA A 730 -15.41 21.02 12.82
CA ALA A 730 -15.92 21.32 14.15
C ALA A 730 -15.24 20.43 15.20
N TYR A 731 -14.63 21.00 16.23
CA TYR A 731 -14.00 20.21 17.30
C TYR A 731 -14.24 20.81 18.70
N ASN A 732 -14.26 19.96 19.74
CA ASN A 732 -14.40 20.41 21.14
C ASN A 732 -13.11 20.25 21.96
N MET A 733 -13.26 20.03 23.27
CA MET A 733 -12.19 19.77 24.22
C MET A 733 -11.36 18.53 23.89
N GLY A 734 -10.12 18.54 24.40
CA GLY A 734 -9.14 17.47 24.17
C GLY A 734 -8.17 17.79 23.04
N GLY A 735 -7.11 16.99 22.95
CA GLY A 735 -6.04 17.19 21.97
C GLY A 735 -6.36 16.64 20.58
N PHE A 736 -7.30 15.70 20.46
CA PHE A 736 -7.50 14.89 19.25
C PHE A 736 -8.13 15.65 18.07
N GLY A 737 -9.26 16.34 18.26
CA GLY A 737 -9.84 17.17 17.19
C GLY A 737 -8.92 18.31 16.76
N LYS A 738 -8.20 18.93 17.71
CA LYS A 738 -7.16 19.93 17.42
C LYS A 738 -5.97 19.32 16.66
N TRP A 739 -5.69 18.04 16.83
CA TRP A 739 -4.65 17.35 16.09
C TRP A 739 -5.08 17.10 14.64
N GLY A 740 -6.33 16.71 14.40
CA GLY A 740 -6.92 16.67 13.06
C GLY A 740 -6.81 18.01 12.32
N LEU A 741 -7.10 19.12 13.02
CA LEU A 741 -6.90 20.49 12.51
C LEU A 741 -5.45 20.75 12.05
N LEU A 742 -4.46 20.37 12.86
CA LEU A 742 -3.05 20.57 12.52
C LEU A 742 -2.61 19.72 11.32
N LEU A 743 -3.16 18.51 11.19
CA LEU A 743 -2.87 17.61 10.07
C LEU A 743 -3.45 18.09 8.75
N SER A 744 -4.62 18.72 8.77
CA SER A 744 -5.18 19.34 7.56
C SER A 744 -4.35 20.50 7.04
N GLY A 745 -3.61 21.20 7.92
CA GLY A 745 -2.84 22.39 7.56
C GLY A 745 -3.72 23.46 6.92
N ARG A 746 -3.31 23.98 5.75
CA ARG A 746 -4.07 25.00 5.00
C ARG A 746 -5.22 24.42 4.14
N ASN A 747 -5.47 23.11 4.15
CA ASN A 747 -6.55 22.52 3.36
C ASN A 747 -7.94 22.73 3.97
N LEU A 748 -8.03 23.05 5.27
CA LEU A 748 -9.28 23.44 5.90
C LEU A 748 -9.65 24.88 5.51
N THR A 749 -10.84 25.05 4.97
CA THR A 749 -11.39 26.39 4.67
C THR A 749 -12.11 27.00 5.86
N CYS A 750 -12.60 26.18 6.78
CA CYS A 750 -13.30 26.69 7.95
C CYS A 750 -13.16 25.79 9.18
N THR A 751 -13.11 26.42 10.36
CA THR A 751 -12.95 25.71 11.62
C THR A 751 -13.81 26.35 12.70
N VAL A 752 -14.48 25.52 13.51
CA VAL A 752 -15.27 25.98 14.64
C VAL A 752 -14.93 25.19 15.88
N ARG A 753 -14.62 25.90 16.96
CA ARG A 753 -14.52 25.28 18.26
C ARG A 753 -15.89 25.31 18.92
N HIS A 754 -16.45 24.14 19.21
CA HIS A 754 -17.72 24.01 19.93
C HIS A 754 -17.46 23.66 21.40
N TRP A 755 -18.23 24.29 22.29
CA TRP A 755 -18.10 24.10 23.73
C TRP A 755 -19.13 23.11 24.26
N THR A 756 -18.74 22.31 25.24
CA THR A 756 -19.64 21.41 25.98
C THR A 756 -19.99 22.06 27.33
N ALA A 757 -21.28 22.29 27.62
CA ALA A 757 -21.74 22.84 28.90
C ALA A 757 -21.20 22.03 30.11
N GLY A 758 -20.53 22.70 31.07
CA GLY A 758 -19.93 22.07 32.26
C GLY A 758 -18.48 22.50 32.59
N VAL A 759 -17.84 23.24 31.68
CA VAL A 759 -16.55 23.94 31.91
C VAL A 759 -16.85 25.30 32.58
N PRO A 760 -16.04 25.85 33.50
CA PRO A 760 -16.41 26.99 34.35
C PRO A 760 -17.10 28.16 33.62
N LYS A 761 -18.15 28.68 34.26
CA LYS A 761 -19.11 29.71 33.78
C LYS A 761 -18.50 30.97 33.15
N ALA A 762 -17.23 31.29 33.40
CA ALA A 762 -16.60 32.51 32.89
C ALA A 762 -16.21 32.45 31.41
N ALA A 763 -16.14 31.26 30.79
CA ALA A 763 -15.63 31.09 29.43
C ALA A 763 -16.64 30.51 28.40
N ALA A 764 -17.77 29.96 28.85
CA ALA A 764 -18.71 29.27 27.96
C ALA A 764 -19.97 30.12 27.74
N ASN A 765 -20.08 30.73 26.56
CA ASN A 765 -21.34 31.29 26.11
C ASN A 765 -22.32 30.12 25.91
N LYS A 766 -23.54 30.21 26.47
CA LYS A 766 -24.46 29.07 26.64
C LYS A 766 -24.89 28.36 25.35
N ASN A 767 -24.61 28.94 24.18
CA ASN A 767 -24.86 28.39 22.83
C ASN A 767 -23.64 28.57 21.89
N GLY A 768 -22.43 28.69 22.43
CA GLY A 768 -21.29 29.26 21.71
C GLY A 768 -20.62 28.31 20.72
N CYS A 769 -20.98 28.41 19.45
CA CYS A 769 -20.03 28.14 18.36
C CYS A 769 -19.03 29.31 18.35
N THR A 770 -17.76 29.07 18.69
CA THR A 770 -16.72 30.09 18.54
C THR A 770 -16.10 29.93 17.16
N TRP A 771 -16.51 30.80 16.24
CA TRP A 771 -15.94 30.86 14.90
C TRP A 771 -14.50 31.34 14.98
N GLN A 772 -13.60 30.64 14.30
CA GLN A 772 -12.28 31.16 14.00
C GLN A 772 -12.29 31.49 12.51
N ASP A 773 -11.97 32.73 12.17
CA ASP A 773 -11.86 33.13 10.78
C ASP A 773 -10.83 32.21 10.10
N GLY A 774 -11.28 31.52 9.05
CA GLY A 774 -10.38 30.78 8.17
C GLY A 774 -9.39 31.75 7.51
N PRO A 775 -8.29 31.26 6.92
CA PRO A 775 -7.40 32.13 6.16
C PRO A 775 -8.23 32.96 5.15
N THR A 776 -8.15 34.29 5.26
CA THR A 776 -8.92 35.25 4.46
C THR A 776 -8.57 35.21 2.97
N GLU A 777 -7.39 34.68 2.64
CA GLU A 777 -7.04 34.28 1.28
C GLU A 777 -7.69 32.94 0.94
N ARG A 778 -8.86 32.99 0.30
CA ARG A 778 -9.26 31.92 -0.64
C ARG A 778 -8.28 31.92 -1.81
N GLN A 779 -7.08 31.41 -1.62
CA GLN A 779 -6.35 30.86 -2.76
C GLN A 779 -7.22 29.70 -3.25
N GLN A 780 -7.88 29.89 -4.38
CA GLN A 780 -8.49 28.82 -5.15
C GLN A 780 -7.33 27.91 -5.61
N LEU A 781 -6.78 27.10 -4.70
CA LEU A 781 -6.00 25.95 -5.09
C LEU A 781 -6.96 25.10 -5.91
N ASN A 782 -6.65 24.90 -7.19
CA ASN A 782 -7.25 23.84 -7.98
C ASN A 782 -7.07 22.54 -7.19
N ARG A 783 -8.15 22.08 -6.54
CA ARG A 783 -8.15 20.91 -5.64
C ARG A 783 -8.21 19.62 -6.46
N THR A 784 -7.33 19.47 -7.44
CA THR A 784 -7.05 18.15 -7.99
C THR A 784 -6.21 17.41 -6.96
N LEU A 785 -6.67 16.23 -6.52
CA LEU A 785 -5.87 15.27 -5.79
C LEU A 785 -4.79 14.73 -6.73
N GLU A 786 -3.77 15.54 -7.03
CA GLU A 786 -2.65 15.15 -7.90
C GLU A 786 -1.71 14.16 -7.20
N LEU A 787 -1.84 14.00 -5.89
CA LEU A 787 -1.04 13.11 -5.07
C LEU A 787 -1.88 11.98 -4.47
N PRO A 788 -1.32 10.76 -4.35
CA PRO A 788 -1.98 9.67 -3.65
C PRO A 788 -2.30 10.09 -2.21
N LEU A 789 -3.40 9.55 -1.67
CA LEU A 789 -3.92 9.88 -0.35
C LEU A 789 -2.85 9.70 0.74
N PHE A 790 -2.02 8.68 0.57
CA PHE A 790 -0.91 8.31 1.44
C PHE A 790 0.36 8.10 0.63
N LEU A 791 1.50 8.44 1.22
CA LEU A 791 2.81 8.13 0.65
C LEU A 791 3.12 6.63 0.87
N PRO A 792 3.87 5.98 -0.04
CA PRO A 792 4.29 4.60 0.16
C PRO A 792 5.13 4.48 1.44
N PRO A 793 4.99 3.38 2.21
CA PRO A 793 5.76 3.16 3.43
C PRO A 793 7.24 2.82 3.14
N MET A 794 8.15 3.23 4.01
CA MET A 794 9.56 2.87 3.99
C MET A 794 9.74 1.46 4.58
N ASN A 795 10.67 0.69 4.03
CA ASN A 795 11.07 -0.58 4.62
C ASN A 795 11.93 -0.36 5.88
N ILE A 796 11.31 -0.55 7.04
CA ILE A 796 11.97 -0.42 8.34
C ILE A 796 12.73 -1.69 8.76
N TYR A 797 12.50 -2.83 8.08
CA TYR A 797 13.12 -4.13 8.40
C TYR A 797 14.51 -4.33 7.77
N LYS A 798 15.05 -3.34 7.04
CA LYS A 798 16.42 -3.43 6.47
C LYS A 798 17.54 -3.20 7.50
N GLN A 799 17.22 -2.74 8.71
CA GLN A 799 18.21 -2.22 9.69
C GLN A 799 18.14 -2.88 11.08
N SER A 800 17.25 -3.87 11.26
CA SER A 800 17.37 -4.91 12.28
C SER A 800 18.44 -5.90 11.85
#